data_AF-A0A1Y1SAM6-F1
#
_entry.id   AF-A0A1Y1SAM6-F1
#
_cell.length_a   1.000
_cell.length_b   1.000
_cell.length_c   1.000
_cell.angle_alpha   90.00
_cell.angle_beta   90.00
_cell.angle_gamma   90.00
#
_symmetry.space_group_name_H-M   'P 1'
#
loop_
_entity.id
_entity.type
_entity.pdbx_description
1 polymer ?
#
loop_
_entity_poly.entity_id
_entity_poly.type
_entity_poly.pdbx_seq_one_letter_code
_entity_poly.pdbx_strand_id
1 'polypeptide(L)'
;MDATPRFLRLTAGFVVAATASVLSASQATYVSTPEDAQQAFSSLSGSEQLQLSEQLSGLLGQVNFAGVLEPFLNRPQAAAQDDPLGDVLDPLGLGDVLDLVDILALLPSALNYTWEYEIDGRQGQASGLLNLPTLIDVDGDSVPDITASLSISGANRVTMRVDRIGARLGLRGLLGGLLGNKPLPLKIEAVIDDPRAESDALFALGYDASTSRAPEQFSAAVSLTGALDDSQIGVSLTTRKAGDDLTLIASQFSQGAGGARDLGLDLSLNLAPVPGSANVDVALGDQVSVQLGASASSTADILFVDHSQAPAQVVTALIDQLPTALNLSLAESPEGDRTLSYSGSQDVDLIHITADGVGGLFGSASIVDLELAQIPTSMSLSFGTAGDFDLDLGGDDLGHIEALLSNGPDIRVPAGMDGVTLLEVPGTSILTARISGLKRVAAQQAPLALELDSVAGNPFRVELREQADANAKETYTIAQLSSIQRHTEISIDESGGAQRIRYRADDAASSLSFATNTGDREEMTASAAPVASSIDICAAGGTGCTTSGKAANTGSFRVITSQPVNLNLRDCDTASCGNELRLTNLNIRHLDLAINISENCTIFGCITGSKGSIWLDTDNHNLTGGFRSRSSDFNVNGVFGSGFKTNNRYVSWNNFIPSKSGSISCGSGTFLDVTVIGITIDVSGLYLC
;
A
#
# COMPACT_ATOMS: atom_id res chain seq x y z
N MET A 1 -48.21 -14.77 63.06
CA MET A 1 -48.35 -15.89 62.11
C MET A 1 -49.22 -15.40 60.97
N ASP A 2 -48.73 -15.56 59.75
CA ASP A 2 -49.31 -15.23 58.44
C ASP A 2 -49.66 -13.78 58.12
N ALA A 3 -48.80 -13.18 57.28
CA ALA A 3 -49.16 -12.11 56.35
C ALA A 3 -48.17 -12.07 55.15
N THR A 4 -48.13 -13.15 54.38
CA THR A 4 -47.84 -13.10 52.93
C THR A 4 -49.22 -13.15 52.28
N PRO A 5 -49.72 -12.10 51.57
CA PRO A 5 -49.35 -11.89 50.17
C PRO A 5 -49.57 -10.44 49.67
N ARG A 6 -48.50 -9.64 49.53
CA ARG A 6 -48.50 -8.45 48.64
C ARG A 6 -47.19 -8.25 47.86
N PHE A 7 -46.13 -8.96 48.24
CA PHE A 7 -44.82 -8.90 47.61
C PHE A 7 -44.70 -9.65 46.27
N LEU A 8 -45.62 -10.58 45.94
CA LEU A 8 -45.49 -11.45 44.76
C LEU A 8 -46.21 -10.98 43.47
N ARG A 9 -46.87 -9.82 43.49
CA ARG A 9 -47.63 -9.31 42.32
C ARG A 9 -46.94 -8.18 41.55
N LEU A 10 -45.84 -7.63 42.08
CA LEU A 10 -45.27 -6.38 41.57
C LEU A 10 -43.96 -6.60 40.78
N THR A 11 -43.13 -7.57 41.17
CA THR A 11 -41.94 -8.00 40.40
C THR A 11 -42.31 -8.61 39.05
N ALA A 12 -43.47 -9.27 38.98
CA ALA A 12 -44.03 -9.77 37.73
C ALA A 12 -44.48 -8.65 36.77
N GLY A 13 -44.74 -7.43 37.25
CA GLY A 13 -45.25 -6.33 36.41
C GLY A 13 -44.18 -5.73 35.49
N PHE A 14 -42.94 -5.60 35.97
CA PHE A 14 -41.87 -4.91 35.25
C PHE A 14 -41.25 -5.79 34.15
N VAL A 15 -40.99 -7.06 34.47
CA VAL A 15 -40.52 -8.03 33.47
C VAL A 15 -41.62 -8.32 32.46
N VAL A 16 -42.90 -8.46 32.85
CA VAL A 16 -44.01 -8.67 31.90
C VAL A 16 -44.28 -7.44 31.04
N ALA A 17 -44.11 -6.20 31.52
CA ALA A 17 -44.34 -5.02 30.68
C ALA A 17 -43.27 -4.84 29.59
N ALA A 18 -41.98 -5.06 29.92
CA ALA A 18 -40.88 -4.98 28.96
C ALA A 18 -40.84 -6.20 28.02
N THR A 19 -41.16 -7.40 28.51
CA THR A 19 -41.25 -8.61 27.67
C THR A 19 -42.54 -8.68 26.84
N ALA A 20 -43.67 -8.13 27.29
CA ALA A 20 -44.93 -8.11 26.52
C ALA A 20 -44.94 -7.12 25.35
N SER A 21 -44.03 -6.14 25.30
CA SER A 21 -43.83 -5.31 24.11
C SER A 21 -43.05 -6.02 22.99
N VAL A 22 -42.38 -7.13 23.30
CA VAL A 22 -41.51 -7.86 22.37
C VAL A 22 -42.08 -9.26 22.04
N LEU A 23 -42.72 -9.94 22.99
CA LEU A 23 -43.28 -11.28 22.82
C LEU A 23 -44.78 -11.24 22.47
N SER A 24 -45.22 -12.13 21.57
CA SER A 24 -46.65 -12.41 21.40
C SER A 24 -47.24 -12.94 22.72
N ALA A 25 -48.46 -12.54 23.05
CA ALA A 25 -49.12 -12.74 24.37
C ALA A 25 -49.24 -14.21 24.85
N SER A 26 -48.81 -15.21 24.08
CA SER A 26 -48.89 -16.63 24.40
C SER A 26 -47.65 -17.24 25.08
N GLN A 27 -46.60 -16.48 25.38
CA GLN A 27 -45.34 -17.02 25.97
C GLN A 27 -44.87 -16.36 27.28
N ALA A 28 -45.71 -15.59 27.97
CA ALA A 28 -45.32 -14.96 29.25
C ALA A 28 -45.11 -16.02 30.36
N THR A 29 -43.86 -16.41 30.59
CA THR A 29 -43.45 -17.24 31.72
C THR A 29 -43.24 -16.33 32.93
N TYR A 30 -43.72 -16.75 34.10
CA TYR A 30 -43.66 -15.95 35.32
C TYR A 30 -42.21 -15.92 35.85
N VAL A 31 -41.55 -14.77 35.77
CA VAL A 31 -40.19 -14.58 36.29
C VAL A 31 -40.27 -14.12 37.74
N SER A 32 -39.76 -14.92 38.67
CA SER A 32 -39.90 -14.66 40.12
C SER A 32 -38.59 -14.62 40.90
N THR A 33 -37.49 -15.09 40.31
CA THR A 33 -36.14 -15.01 40.87
C THR A 33 -35.12 -14.48 39.85
N PRO A 34 -33.92 -14.06 40.27
CA PRO A 34 -32.83 -13.72 39.35
C PRO A 34 -32.48 -14.86 38.39
N GLU A 35 -32.54 -16.11 38.84
CA GLU A 35 -32.34 -17.28 37.99
C GLU A 35 -33.45 -17.45 36.95
N ASP A 36 -34.72 -17.18 37.31
CA ASP A 36 -35.82 -17.17 36.35
C ASP A 36 -35.64 -16.06 35.30
N ALA A 37 -35.09 -14.91 35.72
CA ALA A 37 -34.85 -13.77 34.83
C ALA A 37 -33.71 -14.07 33.86
N GLN A 38 -32.63 -14.70 34.34
CA GLN A 38 -31.53 -15.16 33.51
C GLN A 38 -31.97 -16.27 32.55
N GLN A 39 -32.84 -17.19 33.01
CA GLN A 39 -33.39 -18.25 32.18
C GLN A 39 -34.38 -17.72 31.13
N ALA A 40 -35.13 -16.67 31.46
CA ALA A 40 -36.01 -15.97 30.53
C ALA A 40 -35.23 -15.11 29.53
N PHE A 41 -34.15 -14.44 29.95
CA PHE A 41 -33.28 -13.69 29.04
C PHE A 41 -32.53 -14.62 28.08
N SER A 42 -31.95 -15.71 28.58
CA SER A 42 -31.24 -16.71 27.76
C SER A 42 -32.15 -17.53 26.84
N SER A 43 -33.48 -17.52 27.07
CA SER A 43 -34.44 -18.15 26.15
C SER A 43 -34.91 -17.23 25.02
N LEU A 44 -34.60 -15.92 25.08
CA LEU A 44 -34.82 -15.00 23.97
C LEU A 44 -33.86 -15.30 22.82
N SER A 45 -34.33 -15.10 21.58
CA SER A 45 -33.43 -15.07 20.42
C SER A 45 -32.47 -13.87 20.50
N GLY A 46 -31.32 -13.95 19.82
CA GLY A 46 -30.33 -12.86 19.83
C GLY A 46 -30.90 -11.49 19.43
N SER A 47 -31.85 -11.44 18.49
CA SER A 47 -32.53 -10.20 18.10
C SER A 47 -33.46 -9.63 19.18
N GLU A 48 -34.10 -10.50 19.98
CA GLU A 48 -34.99 -10.08 21.08
C GLU A 48 -34.18 -9.58 22.29
N GLN A 49 -33.05 -10.23 22.59
CA GLN A 49 -32.10 -9.76 23.61
C GLN A 49 -31.55 -8.37 23.26
N LEU A 50 -31.20 -8.17 21.99
CA LEU A 50 -30.70 -6.88 21.48
C LEU A 50 -31.75 -5.77 21.61
N GLN A 51 -33.00 -6.03 21.19
CA GLN A 51 -34.08 -5.05 21.27
C GLN A 51 -34.40 -4.63 22.72
N LEU A 52 -34.37 -5.57 23.66
CA LEU A 52 -34.55 -5.29 25.09
C LEU A 52 -33.39 -4.45 25.66
N SER A 53 -32.15 -4.78 25.27
CA SER A 53 -30.94 -4.02 25.65
C SER A 53 -30.99 -2.57 25.15
N GLU A 54 -31.42 -2.34 23.90
CA GLU A 54 -31.58 -1.00 23.32
C GLU A 54 -32.62 -0.16 24.06
N GLN A 55 -33.76 -0.75 24.44
CA GLN A 55 -34.79 -0.05 25.21
C GLN A 55 -34.31 0.33 26.61
N LEU A 56 -33.59 -0.57 27.29
CA LEU A 56 -33.01 -0.32 28.61
C LEU A 56 -31.91 0.73 28.56
N SER A 57 -31.01 0.66 27.56
CA SER A 57 -29.98 1.68 27.34
C SER A 57 -30.59 3.05 27.04
N GLY A 58 -31.65 3.11 26.21
CA GLY A 58 -32.35 4.37 25.91
C GLY A 58 -33.06 5.00 27.11
N LEU A 59 -33.57 4.19 28.03
CA LEU A 59 -34.14 4.64 29.31
C LEU A 59 -33.04 5.14 30.27
N LEU A 60 -31.96 4.38 30.44
CA LEU A 60 -30.86 4.71 31.34
C LEU A 60 -30.05 5.92 30.85
N GLY A 61 -29.86 6.08 29.54
CA GLY A 61 -29.15 7.21 28.95
C GLY A 61 -29.83 8.56 29.13
N GLN A 62 -31.12 8.60 29.49
CA GLN A 62 -31.83 9.84 29.81
C GLN A 62 -31.61 10.32 31.26
N VAL A 63 -31.02 9.48 32.12
CA VAL A 63 -30.79 9.80 33.52
C VAL A 63 -29.43 10.49 33.70
N ASN A 64 -29.42 11.72 34.22
CA ASN A 64 -28.18 12.44 34.54
C ASN A 64 -27.58 11.95 35.86
N PHE A 65 -26.96 10.77 35.84
CA PHE A 65 -26.33 10.16 37.03
C PHE A 65 -25.28 11.06 37.70
N ALA A 66 -24.56 11.87 36.92
CA ALA A 66 -23.59 12.81 37.48
C ALA A 66 -24.26 13.86 38.40
N GLY A 67 -25.41 14.40 38.00
CA GLY A 67 -26.19 15.33 38.82
C GLY A 67 -26.84 14.66 40.04
N VAL A 68 -27.14 13.37 39.95
CA VAL A 68 -27.66 12.56 41.06
C VAL A 68 -26.56 12.20 42.08
N LEU A 69 -25.33 11.94 41.61
CA LEU A 69 -24.19 11.57 42.45
C LEU A 69 -23.47 12.79 43.07
N GLU A 70 -23.58 13.97 42.45
CA GLU A 70 -22.92 15.20 42.93
C GLU A 70 -23.22 15.55 44.41
N PRO A 71 -24.46 15.43 44.94
CA PRO A 71 -24.74 15.64 46.37
C PRO A 71 -24.10 14.59 47.29
N PHE A 72 -24.03 13.33 46.86
CA PHE A 72 -23.40 12.23 47.61
C PHE A 72 -21.90 12.41 47.72
N LEU A 73 -21.25 12.82 46.62
CA LEU A 73 -19.80 13.05 46.57
C LEU A 73 -19.39 14.31 47.36
N ASN A 74 -20.21 15.35 47.34
CA ASN A 74 -19.90 16.62 48.02
C ASN A 74 -20.36 16.68 49.48
N ARG A 75 -21.39 15.92 49.88
CA ARG A 75 -21.97 15.92 51.23
C ARG A 75 -22.51 14.52 51.61
N PRO A 76 -21.62 13.54 51.84
CA PRO A 76 -22.02 12.14 52.10
C PRO A 76 -22.94 11.97 53.32
N GLN A 77 -22.93 12.91 54.27
CA GLN A 77 -23.82 12.88 55.44
C GLN A 77 -25.18 13.55 55.24
N ALA A 78 -25.35 14.42 54.22
CA ALA A 78 -26.62 15.10 53.94
C ALA A 78 -27.49 14.29 52.95
N ALA A 79 -26.87 13.55 52.04
CA ALA A 79 -27.55 12.72 51.05
C ALA A 79 -28.27 11.48 51.63
N ALA A 80 -28.08 11.19 52.92
CA ALA A 80 -28.80 10.12 53.62
C ALA A 80 -30.18 10.56 54.17
N GLN A 81 -30.52 11.85 54.12
CA GLN A 81 -31.78 12.40 54.67
C GLN A 81 -32.75 12.92 53.62
N ASP A 82 -32.25 13.46 52.52
CA ASP A 82 -33.07 13.81 51.36
C ASP A 82 -32.96 12.63 50.38
N ASP A 83 -34.08 12.16 49.82
CA ASP A 83 -34.12 11.10 48.80
C ASP A 83 -34.31 11.73 47.40
N PRO A 84 -33.28 12.42 46.85
CA PRO A 84 -33.38 13.07 45.55
C PRO A 84 -33.52 12.07 44.41
N LEU A 85 -33.26 10.78 44.65
CA LEU A 85 -33.45 9.68 43.70
C LEU A 85 -34.92 9.26 43.64
N GLY A 86 -35.59 9.14 44.79
CA GLY A 86 -37.04 8.94 44.88
C GLY A 86 -37.80 9.99 44.07
N ASP A 87 -37.44 11.27 44.22
CA ASP A 87 -38.10 12.38 43.50
C ASP A 87 -37.89 12.35 41.97
N VAL A 88 -36.76 11.80 41.49
CA VAL A 88 -36.47 11.64 40.05
C VAL A 88 -37.17 10.41 39.46
N LEU A 89 -37.38 9.37 40.28
CA LEU A 89 -37.95 8.07 39.87
C LEU A 89 -39.47 7.98 40.10
N ASP A 90 -40.05 8.86 40.92
CA ASP A 90 -41.48 8.95 41.21
C ASP A 90 -42.37 9.18 39.98
N PRO A 91 -41.99 10.03 38.99
CA PRO A 91 -42.76 10.18 37.75
C PRO A 91 -42.85 8.90 36.92
N LEU A 92 -41.93 7.94 37.13
CA LEU A 92 -41.89 6.64 36.47
C LEU A 92 -42.65 5.56 37.28
N GLY A 93 -43.22 5.92 38.45
CA GLY A 93 -43.91 4.99 39.34
C GLY A 93 -42.97 4.06 40.11
N LEU A 94 -41.69 4.44 40.26
CA LEU A 94 -40.63 3.60 40.81
C LEU A 94 -40.17 4.03 42.22
N GLY A 95 -40.63 5.18 42.72
CA GLY A 95 -40.12 5.79 43.97
C GLY A 95 -40.35 4.99 45.25
N ASP A 96 -41.38 4.12 45.30
CA ASP A 96 -41.71 3.33 46.50
C ASP A 96 -41.27 1.85 46.43
N VAL A 97 -40.69 1.39 45.31
CA VAL A 97 -40.75 -0.05 44.95
C VAL A 97 -39.40 -0.74 44.76
N LEU A 98 -38.26 -0.04 44.71
CA LEU A 98 -37.03 -0.65 44.20
C LEU A 98 -35.80 -0.33 45.03
N ASP A 99 -35.18 -1.38 45.59
CA ASP A 99 -33.75 -1.33 45.88
C ASP A 99 -33.05 -1.34 44.52
N LEU A 100 -32.51 -0.19 44.10
CA LEU A 100 -31.87 0.00 42.78
C LEU A 100 -30.77 -1.05 42.53
N VAL A 101 -30.19 -1.56 43.62
CA VAL A 101 -29.20 -2.64 43.65
C VAL A 101 -29.78 -3.94 43.08
N ASP A 102 -31.04 -4.27 43.36
CA ASP A 102 -31.68 -5.50 42.90
C ASP A 102 -32.10 -5.43 41.41
N ILE A 103 -32.45 -4.23 40.88
CA ILE A 103 -32.66 -4.05 39.44
C ILE A 103 -31.35 -4.08 38.67
N LEU A 104 -30.31 -3.43 39.20
CA LEU A 104 -28.98 -3.45 38.60
C LEU A 104 -28.38 -4.87 38.66
N ALA A 105 -28.75 -5.69 39.65
CA ALA A 105 -28.39 -7.10 39.74
C ALA A 105 -29.22 -8.03 38.83
N LEU A 106 -30.37 -7.56 38.30
CA LEU A 106 -31.23 -8.29 37.36
C LEU A 106 -30.87 -8.03 35.88
N LEU A 107 -30.08 -7.01 35.59
CA LEU A 107 -29.37 -6.93 34.31
C LEU A 107 -28.29 -8.02 34.35
N PRO A 108 -28.37 -9.06 33.49
CA PRO A 108 -27.47 -10.18 33.58
C PRO A 108 -26.01 -9.71 33.50
N SER A 109 -25.11 -10.60 33.88
CA SER A 109 -23.65 -10.64 33.66
C SER A 109 -23.12 -10.15 32.29
N ALA A 110 -23.97 -9.68 31.39
CA ALA A 110 -23.69 -9.10 30.08
C ALA A 110 -23.05 -7.70 30.11
N LEU A 111 -22.77 -7.11 31.28
CA LEU A 111 -22.28 -5.71 31.39
C LEU A 111 -21.13 -5.51 32.39
N ASN A 112 -20.52 -6.59 32.89
CA ASN A 112 -19.31 -6.48 33.70
C ASN A 112 -18.12 -6.28 32.78
N TYR A 113 -17.33 -5.25 33.07
CA TYR A 113 -16.05 -5.04 32.40
C TYR A 113 -14.97 -4.79 33.43
N THR A 114 -13.73 -5.06 33.04
CA THR A 114 -12.58 -4.93 33.92
C THR A 114 -11.70 -3.80 33.42
N TRP A 115 -11.40 -2.85 34.29
CA TRP A 115 -10.30 -1.90 34.08
C TRP A 115 -9.00 -2.60 34.43
N GLU A 116 -8.06 -2.63 33.51
CA GLU A 116 -6.68 -2.99 33.78
C GLU A 116 -5.82 -1.73 33.71
N TYR A 117 -4.94 -1.53 34.68
CA TYR A 117 -4.08 -0.36 34.74
C TYR A 117 -2.66 -0.69 35.19
N GLU A 118 -1.71 0.12 34.75
CA GLU A 118 -0.31 0.05 35.15
C GLU A 118 0.24 1.44 35.49
N ILE A 119 0.93 1.53 36.62
CA ILE A 119 1.66 2.73 37.05
C ILE A 119 2.99 2.32 37.69
N ASP A 120 4.09 2.92 37.24
CA ASP A 120 5.45 2.62 37.72
C ASP A 120 5.76 1.09 37.76
N GLY A 121 5.27 0.34 36.77
CA GLY A 121 5.43 -1.11 36.66
C GLY A 121 4.54 -1.95 37.59
N ARG A 122 3.64 -1.33 38.35
CA ARG A 122 2.63 -2.03 39.17
C ARG A 122 1.35 -2.17 38.37
N GLN A 123 0.86 -3.41 38.27
CA GLN A 123 -0.40 -3.72 37.62
C GLN A 123 -1.54 -3.82 38.64
N GLY A 124 -2.72 -3.36 38.25
CA GLY A 124 -3.94 -3.48 39.05
C GLY A 124 -5.17 -3.69 38.19
N GLN A 125 -6.23 -4.17 38.83
CA GLN A 125 -7.53 -4.39 38.19
C GLN A 125 -8.64 -3.75 39.04
N ALA A 126 -9.65 -3.19 38.38
CA ALA A 126 -10.85 -2.70 39.03
C ALA A 126 -12.08 -3.10 38.22
N SER A 127 -13.08 -3.69 38.87
CA SER A 127 -14.36 -4.00 38.22
C SER A 127 -15.19 -2.74 38.03
N GLY A 128 -15.77 -2.57 36.85
CA GLY A 128 -16.67 -1.46 36.53
C GLY A 128 -18.09 -1.95 36.25
N LEU A 129 -19.06 -1.04 36.43
CA LEU A 129 -20.43 -1.21 35.99
C LEU A 129 -20.71 -0.29 34.81
N LEU A 130 -21.40 -0.79 33.78
CA LEU A 130 -21.67 -0.01 32.58
C LEU A 130 -22.46 1.27 32.94
N ASN A 131 -22.11 2.38 32.29
CA ASN A 131 -22.69 3.71 32.46
C ASN A 131 -22.48 4.34 33.85
N LEU A 132 -21.73 3.70 34.74
CA LEU A 132 -21.39 4.22 36.06
C LEU A 132 -19.88 4.56 36.13
N PRO A 133 -19.51 5.73 36.68
CA PRO A 133 -18.11 6.04 36.94
C PRO A 133 -17.52 5.13 38.04
N THR A 134 -16.42 4.45 37.73
CA THR A 134 -15.57 3.73 38.69
C THR A 134 -14.50 4.68 39.22
N LEU A 135 -14.40 4.79 40.55
CA LEU A 135 -13.29 5.46 41.22
C LEU A 135 -12.11 4.49 41.32
N ILE A 136 -10.95 4.86 40.80
CA ILE A 136 -9.76 3.99 40.80
C ILE A 136 -8.61 4.74 41.49
N ASP A 137 -8.10 4.14 42.55
CA ASP A 137 -6.81 4.46 43.18
C ASP A 137 -5.75 3.66 42.44
N VAL A 138 -4.86 4.34 41.70
CA VAL A 138 -3.83 3.67 40.90
C VAL A 138 -2.50 3.61 41.66
N ASP A 139 -2.21 4.58 42.53
CA ASP A 139 -0.91 4.65 43.21
C ASP A 139 -0.85 3.96 44.60
N GLY A 140 -2.00 3.55 45.12
CA GLY A 140 -2.17 2.75 46.33
C GLY A 140 -2.19 3.56 47.62
N ASP A 141 -2.41 4.88 47.55
CA ASP A 141 -2.48 5.76 48.71
C ASP A 141 -3.86 5.79 49.40
N SER A 142 -4.80 4.96 48.94
CA SER A 142 -6.19 4.87 49.37
C SER A 142 -7.06 6.07 48.99
N VAL A 143 -6.58 6.96 48.11
CA VAL A 143 -7.32 8.07 47.52
C VAL A 143 -7.46 7.81 46.01
N PRO A 144 -8.69 7.85 45.46
CA PRO A 144 -8.85 7.69 44.01
C PRO A 144 -8.13 8.79 43.22
N ASP A 145 -7.35 8.38 42.22
CA ASP A 145 -6.60 9.25 41.32
C ASP A 145 -7.39 9.61 40.05
N ILE A 146 -8.25 8.70 39.60
CA ILE A 146 -9.01 8.82 38.36
C ILE A 146 -10.46 8.37 38.54
N THR A 147 -11.34 8.91 37.69
CA THR A 147 -12.67 8.37 37.43
C THR A 147 -12.71 7.79 36.02
N ALA A 148 -13.06 6.52 35.89
CA ALA A 148 -13.16 5.85 34.60
C ALA A 148 -14.60 5.38 34.38
N SER A 149 -15.16 5.61 33.20
CA SER A 149 -16.52 5.17 32.86
C SER A 149 -16.55 4.59 31.46
N LEU A 150 -17.30 3.50 31.30
CA LEU A 150 -17.61 2.90 30.00
C LEU A 150 -19.12 3.03 29.76
N SER A 151 -19.52 3.49 28.57
CA SER A 151 -20.92 3.57 28.17
C SER A 151 -21.14 2.94 26.80
N ILE A 152 -22.22 2.19 26.64
CA ILE A 152 -22.64 1.64 25.34
C ILE A 152 -23.82 2.46 24.83
N SER A 153 -23.67 3.03 23.63
CA SER A 153 -24.69 3.84 22.97
C SER A 153 -25.15 3.14 21.69
N GLY A 154 -26.29 2.46 21.74
CA GLY A 154 -26.77 1.62 20.63
C GLY A 154 -26.05 0.28 20.54
N ALA A 155 -26.34 -0.51 19.50
CA ALA A 155 -25.84 -1.88 19.35
C ALA A 155 -24.32 -1.99 19.08
N ASN A 156 -23.66 -0.89 18.73
CA ASN A 156 -22.38 -0.95 18.03
C ASN A 156 -21.37 0.12 18.46
N ARG A 157 -21.62 0.87 19.53
CA ARG A 157 -20.71 1.94 19.96
C ARG A 157 -20.42 1.88 21.45
N VAL A 158 -19.15 1.73 21.79
CA VAL A 158 -18.62 1.77 23.15
C VAL A 158 -17.85 3.07 23.33
N THR A 159 -18.11 3.80 24.41
CA THR A 159 -17.39 5.02 24.76
C THR A 159 -16.73 4.85 26.11
N MET A 160 -15.40 4.91 26.12
CA MET A 160 -14.56 5.00 27.30
C MET A 160 -14.29 6.47 27.62
N ARG A 161 -14.26 6.79 28.92
CA ARG A 161 -13.85 8.09 29.43
C ARG A 161 -13.03 7.90 30.70
N VAL A 162 -11.90 8.60 30.78
CA VAL A 162 -11.04 8.64 31.96
C VAL A 162 -10.77 10.11 32.29
N ASP A 163 -11.08 10.52 33.51
CA ASP A 163 -10.83 11.87 34.01
C ASP A 163 -9.93 11.81 35.25
N ARG A 164 -8.92 12.69 35.32
CA ARG A 164 -8.04 12.78 36.50
C ARG A 164 -8.74 13.52 37.64
N ILE A 165 -8.80 12.91 38.81
CA ILE A 165 -9.37 13.51 40.02
C ILE A 165 -8.43 14.63 40.49
N GLY A 166 -9.00 15.80 40.77
CA GLY A 166 -8.26 17.03 41.09
C GLY A 166 -8.13 18.04 39.95
N ALA A 167 -8.24 17.62 38.68
CA ALA A 167 -8.27 18.55 37.54
C ALA A 167 -9.63 19.26 37.39
N ARG A 168 -10.73 18.56 37.69
CA ARG A 168 -12.11 19.05 37.49
C ARG A 168 -12.79 19.63 38.71
N LEU A 169 -12.50 19.11 39.90
CA LEU A 169 -13.27 19.41 41.10
C LEU A 169 -13.05 20.82 41.66
N GLY A 170 -12.26 21.67 40.98
CA GLY A 170 -12.13 23.07 41.36
C GLY A 170 -11.69 23.28 42.81
N LEU A 171 -11.08 22.26 43.44
CA LEU A 171 -10.52 22.28 44.78
C LEU A 171 -9.27 23.17 44.78
N ARG A 172 -9.43 24.44 44.39
CA ARG A 172 -8.45 25.53 44.36
C ARG A 172 -8.03 25.98 45.77
N GLY A 173 -8.47 25.28 46.81
CA GLY A 173 -7.88 25.39 48.15
C GLY A 173 -6.47 24.81 48.19
N LEU A 174 -5.74 25.07 49.29
CA LEU A 174 -4.31 24.81 49.52
C LEU A 174 -3.73 23.45 49.03
N LEU A 175 -4.55 22.45 48.69
CA LEU A 175 -4.15 21.10 48.27
C LEU A 175 -4.27 20.84 46.76
N GLY A 176 -5.12 21.55 46.01
CA GLY A 176 -5.35 21.27 44.58
C GLY A 176 -4.20 21.64 43.66
N GLY A 177 -3.37 22.61 44.05
CA GLY A 177 -2.15 22.98 43.30
C GLY A 177 -0.99 21.98 43.45
N LEU A 178 -1.00 21.16 44.51
CA LEU A 178 0.02 20.14 44.76
C LEU A 178 -0.34 18.79 44.12
N LEU A 179 -1.61 18.40 44.12
CA LEU A 179 -2.06 17.11 43.57
C LEU A 179 -2.36 17.17 42.08
N GLY A 180 -2.92 18.27 41.58
CA GLY A 180 -3.31 18.41 40.18
C GLY A 180 -2.17 18.44 39.16
N ASN A 181 -0.92 18.63 39.61
CA ASN A 181 0.27 18.71 38.75
C ASN A 181 1.25 17.53 38.94
N LYS A 182 0.96 16.57 39.83
CA LYS A 182 1.80 15.37 39.98
C LYS A 182 1.78 14.61 38.64
N PRO A 183 2.94 14.27 38.05
CA PRO A 183 2.99 13.36 36.91
C PRO A 183 2.29 12.06 37.28
N LEU A 184 1.39 11.60 36.40
CA LEU A 184 0.69 10.33 36.55
C LEU A 184 1.01 9.51 35.28
N PRO A 185 2.14 8.78 35.25
CA PRO A 185 2.52 7.92 34.13
C PRO A 185 1.64 6.68 34.16
N LEU A 186 0.47 6.76 33.54
CA LEU A 186 -0.59 5.76 33.64
C LEU A 186 -0.82 5.11 32.29
N LYS A 187 -0.85 3.78 32.29
CA LYS A 187 -1.49 2.97 31.26
C LYS A 187 -2.82 2.46 31.81
N ILE A 188 -3.90 2.59 31.05
CA ILE A 188 -5.22 2.10 31.45
C ILE A 188 -6.01 1.64 30.24
N GLU A 189 -6.65 0.48 30.36
CA GLU A 189 -7.53 -0.10 29.34
C GLU A 189 -8.80 -0.69 29.96
N ALA A 190 -9.90 -0.62 29.21
CA ALA A 190 -11.13 -1.34 29.48
C ALA A 190 -11.11 -2.65 28.70
N VAL A 191 -11.26 -3.78 29.40
CA VAL A 191 -11.46 -5.11 28.81
C VAL A 191 -12.94 -5.43 28.82
N ILE A 192 -13.50 -5.66 27.63
CA ILE A 192 -14.90 -6.00 27.40
C ILE A 192 -15.03 -7.24 26.55
N ASP A 193 -16.16 -7.93 26.66
CA ASP A 193 -16.56 -8.93 25.68
C ASP A 193 -16.79 -8.27 24.32
N ASP A 194 -16.43 -8.93 23.22
CA ASP A 194 -16.75 -8.45 21.87
C ASP A 194 -18.28 -8.31 21.74
N PRO A 195 -18.81 -7.11 21.49
CA PRO A 195 -20.25 -6.89 21.42
C PRO A 195 -20.91 -7.56 20.19
N ARG A 196 -20.11 -8.05 19.23
CA ARG A 196 -20.58 -8.83 18.08
C ARG A 196 -20.81 -10.27 18.56
N ALA A 197 -22.09 -10.63 18.76
CA ALA A 197 -22.62 -11.75 19.55
C ALA A 197 -22.21 -13.21 19.18
N GLU A 198 -21.04 -13.45 18.58
CA GLU A 198 -20.65 -14.77 18.04
C GLU A 198 -19.18 -15.16 18.35
N SER A 199 -18.52 -14.50 19.30
CA SER A 199 -17.08 -14.66 19.56
C SER A 199 -16.76 -14.71 21.05
N ASP A 200 -15.90 -15.65 21.46
CA ASP A 200 -15.29 -15.71 22.80
C ASP A 200 -14.10 -14.72 22.95
N ALA A 201 -13.90 -13.84 21.95
CA ALA A 201 -12.86 -12.84 21.99
C ALA A 201 -13.22 -11.69 22.94
N LEU A 202 -12.21 -11.23 23.64
CA LEU A 202 -12.19 -10.02 24.43
C LEU A 202 -11.58 -8.89 23.60
N PHE A 203 -12.10 -7.69 23.81
CA PHE A 203 -11.56 -6.46 23.26
C PHE A 203 -11.03 -5.59 24.40
N ALA A 204 -9.78 -5.16 24.30
CA ALA A 204 -9.23 -4.14 25.17
C ALA A 204 -9.04 -2.83 24.42
N LEU A 205 -9.41 -1.72 25.06
CA LEU A 205 -9.21 -0.36 24.55
C LEU A 205 -8.70 0.54 25.66
N GLY A 206 -7.69 1.33 25.39
CA GLY A 206 -7.11 2.19 26.40
C GLY A 206 -6.15 3.24 25.87
N TYR A 207 -5.38 3.79 26.78
CA TYR A 207 -4.19 4.57 26.43
C TYR A 207 -3.01 4.16 27.33
N ASP A 208 -1.82 4.42 26.83
CA ASP A 208 -0.56 4.34 27.53
C ASP A 208 0.10 5.72 27.54
N ALA A 209 0.19 6.32 28.73
CA ALA A 209 0.90 7.57 28.99
C ALA A 209 2.07 7.33 29.97
N SER A 210 2.59 6.10 30.06
CA SER A 210 3.65 5.71 31.00
C SER A 210 4.97 6.44 30.77
N THR A 211 5.25 6.86 29.53
CA THR A 211 6.44 7.64 29.15
C THR A 211 6.27 9.14 29.41
N SER A 212 5.06 9.61 29.69
CA SER A 212 4.75 11.03 29.88
C SER A 212 3.73 11.24 31.00
N ARG A 213 2.76 12.15 30.80
CA ARG A 213 1.73 12.48 31.77
C ARG A 213 0.36 12.11 31.21
N ALA A 214 -0.41 11.34 31.99
CA ALA A 214 -1.81 11.09 31.67
C ALA A 214 -2.61 12.39 31.47
N PRO A 215 -3.51 12.44 30.47
CA PRO A 215 -4.34 13.61 30.22
C PRO A 215 -5.25 13.94 31.41
N GLU A 216 -5.65 15.21 31.55
CA GLU A 216 -6.67 15.58 32.54
C GLU A 216 -8.03 14.95 32.21
N GLN A 217 -8.29 14.76 30.93
CA GLN A 217 -9.47 14.08 30.39
C GLN A 217 -9.07 13.33 29.13
N PHE A 218 -9.45 12.06 29.07
CA PHE A 218 -9.41 11.21 27.89
C PHE A 218 -10.82 10.70 27.61
N SER A 219 -11.22 10.68 26.36
CA SER A 219 -12.40 9.96 25.92
C SER A 219 -12.08 9.30 24.59
N ALA A 220 -12.39 8.01 24.48
CA ALA A 220 -12.32 7.26 23.24
C ALA A 220 -13.69 6.64 22.97
N ALA A 221 -14.23 6.82 21.78
CA ALA A 221 -15.41 6.09 21.34
C ALA A 221 -15.01 5.15 20.21
N VAL A 222 -15.25 3.86 20.42
CA VAL A 222 -15.09 2.80 19.44
C VAL A 222 -16.46 2.44 18.90
N SER A 223 -16.58 2.44 17.58
CA SER A 223 -17.72 1.90 16.87
C SER A 223 -17.31 0.62 16.16
N LEU A 224 -18.06 -0.45 16.35
CA LEU A 224 -17.85 -1.76 15.75
C LEU A 224 -19.10 -2.10 14.94
N THR A 225 -19.07 -1.92 13.63
CA THR A 225 -20.23 -2.20 12.77
C THR A 225 -19.91 -3.27 11.73
N GLY A 226 -20.93 -4.05 11.34
CA GLY A 226 -20.81 -5.09 10.33
C GLY A 226 -20.53 -6.49 10.91
N ALA A 227 -20.44 -7.49 10.02
CA ALA A 227 -20.09 -8.86 10.40
C ALA A 227 -18.58 -8.96 10.68
N LEU A 228 -18.11 -10.05 11.31
CA LEU A 228 -16.67 -10.24 11.60
C LEU A 228 -15.80 -10.10 10.33
N ASP A 229 -16.32 -10.54 9.18
CA ASP A 229 -15.62 -10.51 7.89
C ASP A 229 -15.77 -9.17 7.12
N ASP A 230 -16.63 -8.25 7.60
CA ASP A 230 -16.92 -6.94 7.02
C ASP A 230 -17.07 -5.91 8.17
N SER A 231 -16.00 -5.77 8.94
CA SER A 231 -15.98 -5.00 10.17
C SER A 231 -15.46 -3.59 9.96
N GLN A 232 -16.22 -2.60 10.42
CA GLN A 232 -15.77 -1.23 10.55
C GLN A 232 -15.49 -0.91 12.01
N ILE A 233 -14.27 -0.46 12.27
CA ILE A 233 -13.74 -0.03 13.55
C ILE A 233 -13.50 1.48 13.47
N GLY A 234 -14.38 2.27 14.06
CA GLY A 234 -14.21 3.72 14.18
C GLY A 234 -13.77 4.12 15.56
N VAL A 235 -12.58 4.68 15.73
CA VAL A 235 -12.04 5.22 16.98
C VAL A 235 -11.97 6.74 16.90
N SER A 236 -12.74 7.42 17.75
CA SER A 236 -12.63 8.87 17.93
C SER A 236 -12.10 9.18 19.32
N LEU A 237 -11.04 9.98 19.41
CA LEU A 237 -10.43 10.36 20.67
C LEU A 237 -10.50 11.87 20.91
N THR A 238 -10.72 12.24 22.16
CA THR A 238 -10.62 13.62 22.64
C THR A 238 -9.78 13.63 23.90
N THR A 239 -8.76 14.49 23.91
CA THR A 239 -7.85 14.66 25.05
C THR A 239 -7.87 16.11 25.54
N ARG A 240 -7.56 16.30 26.83
CA ARG A 240 -7.32 17.62 27.39
C ARG A 240 -6.04 17.61 28.21
N LYS A 241 -5.11 18.51 27.88
CA LYS A 241 -3.83 18.68 28.57
C LYS A 241 -3.10 17.35 28.78
N ALA A 242 -2.97 16.59 27.69
CA ALA A 242 -2.11 15.41 27.64
C ALA A 242 -0.64 15.78 27.93
N GLY A 243 0.19 14.76 28.07
CA GLY A 243 1.63 14.88 28.07
C GLY A 243 2.19 15.26 26.69
N ASP A 244 3.49 15.05 26.53
CA ASP A 244 4.19 15.27 25.26
C ASP A 244 3.84 14.19 24.23
N ASP A 245 3.55 12.98 24.70
CA ASP A 245 3.10 11.83 23.92
C ASP A 245 1.89 11.13 24.57
N LEU A 246 1.19 10.31 23.79
CA LEU A 246 0.13 9.42 24.23
C LEU A 246 -0.01 8.29 23.21
N THR A 247 0.05 7.04 23.67
CA THR A 247 -0.23 5.88 22.83
C THR A 247 -1.65 5.42 23.05
N LEU A 248 -2.50 5.45 22.03
CA LEU A 248 -3.75 4.71 22.00
C LEU A 248 -3.43 3.23 21.83
N ILE A 249 -4.04 2.38 22.65
CA ILE A 249 -3.86 0.92 22.57
C ILE A 249 -5.22 0.26 22.36
N ALA A 250 -5.25 -0.72 21.46
CA ALA A 250 -6.42 -1.57 21.23
C ALA A 250 -5.95 -2.98 20.88
N SER A 251 -6.54 -4.00 21.50
CA SER A 251 -6.22 -5.39 21.19
C SER A 251 -7.45 -6.27 21.20
N GLN A 252 -7.44 -7.29 20.34
CA GLN A 252 -8.39 -8.39 20.34
C GLN A 252 -7.66 -9.66 20.74
N PHE A 253 -8.19 -10.39 21.72
CA PHE A 253 -7.54 -11.58 22.25
C PHE A 253 -8.53 -12.58 22.81
N SER A 254 -8.11 -13.83 22.96
CA SER A 254 -8.82 -14.82 23.76
C SER A 254 -8.09 -15.05 25.08
N GLN A 255 -8.82 -15.52 26.09
CA GLN A 255 -8.19 -15.83 27.38
C GLN A 255 -7.50 -17.20 27.31
N GLY A 256 -6.17 -17.17 27.32
CA GLY A 256 -5.31 -18.34 27.37
C GLY A 256 -5.18 -18.95 28.78
N ALA A 257 -4.43 -20.05 28.86
CA ALA A 257 -4.19 -20.75 30.12
C ALA A 257 -3.53 -19.83 31.16
N GLY A 258 -4.05 -19.84 32.40
CA GLY A 258 -3.52 -19.03 33.49
C GLY A 258 -3.82 -17.54 33.39
N GLY A 259 -4.77 -17.13 32.53
CA GLY A 259 -5.16 -15.73 32.35
C GLY A 259 -4.26 -14.94 31.41
N ALA A 260 -3.35 -15.61 30.69
CA ALA A 260 -2.56 -14.98 29.63
C ALA A 260 -3.46 -14.54 28.46
N ARG A 261 -3.12 -13.43 27.80
CA ARG A 261 -3.79 -13.04 26.55
C ARG A 261 -3.21 -13.88 25.41
N ASP A 262 -4.05 -14.64 24.73
CA ASP A 262 -3.72 -15.20 23.42
C ASP A 262 -4.16 -14.19 22.37
N LEU A 263 -3.22 -13.32 22.00
CA LEU A 263 -3.49 -12.17 21.14
C LEU A 263 -3.87 -12.66 19.75
N GLY A 264 -4.94 -12.09 19.19
CA GLY A 264 -5.26 -12.19 17.77
C GLY A 264 -4.73 -10.98 17.03
N LEU A 265 -5.11 -9.79 17.48
CA LEU A 265 -4.73 -8.51 16.89
C LEU A 265 -4.27 -7.54 17.98
N ASP A 266 -3.22 -6.78 17.70
CA ASP A 266 -2.75 -5.68 18.54
C ASP A 266 -2.52 -4.42 17.70
N LEU A 267 -2.99 -3.28 18.20
CA LEU A 267 -2.88 -1.97 17.56
C LEU A 267 -2.40 -0.97 18.60
N SER A 268 -1.32 -0.27 18.27
CA SER A 268 -0.84 0.90 19.00
C SER A 268 -0.74 2.09 18.06
N LEU A 269 -1.20 3.26 18.52
CA LEU A 269 -1.07 4.54 17.82
C LEU A 269 -0.47 5.55 18.79
N ASN A 270 0.81 5.84 18.65
CA ASN A 270 1.49 6.91 19.37
C ASN A 270 1.32 8.25 18.64
N LEU A 271 0.96 9.29 19.38
CA LEU A 271 0.79 10.65 18.88
C LEU A 271 1.73 11.61 19.61
N ALA A 272 2.54 12.36 18.86
CA ALA A 272 3.45 13.37 19.41
C ALA A 272 3.59 14.60 18.48
N PRO A 273 3.31 15.83 18.94
CA PRO A 273 2.61 16.15 20.18
C PRO A 273 1.16 15.63 20.17
N VAL A 274 0.58 15.39 21.34
CA VAL A 274 -0.79 14.87 21.44
C VAL A 274 -1.83 15.93 21.03
N PRO A 275 -2.69 15.65 20.02
CA PRO A 275 -3.71 16.60 19.58
C PRO A 275 -4.90 16.62 20.55
N GLY A 276 -5.63 17.74 20.59
CA GLY A 276 -6.83 17.87 21.44
C GLY A 276 -7.97 16.92 21.05
N SER A 277 -8.04 16.56 19.77
CA SER A 277 -8.82 15.45 19.25
C SER A 277 -8.09 14.80 18.08
N ALA A 278 -8.32 13.50 17.91
CA ALA A 278 -7.95 12.75 16.72
C ALA A 278 -9.04 11.73 16.39
N ASN A 279 -9.09 11.31 15.13
CA ASN A 279 -10.00 10.27 14.66
C ASN A 279 -9.23 9.27 13.81
N VAL A 280 -9.58 8.00 13.99
CA VAL A 280 -9.07 6.87 13.23
C VAL A 280 -10.27 5.98 12.93
N ASP A 281 -10.75 6.02 11.69
CA ASP A 281 -11.85 5.19 11.24
C ASP A 281 -11.34 4.21 10.19
N VAL A 282 -11.42 2.92 10.49
CA VAL A 282 -11.00 1.83 9.60
C VAL A 282 -12.23 1.02 9.24
N ALA A 283 -12.54 0.91 7.95
CA ALA A 283 -13.52 -0.03 7.43
C ALA A 283 -12.79 -1.15 6.69
N LEU A 284 -13.09 -2.40 7.04
CA LEU A 284 -12.57 -3.61 6.40
C LEU A 284 -13.75 -4.39 5.83
N GLY A 285 -13.63 -4.86 4.60
CA GLY A 285 -14.69 -5.57 3.87
C GLY A 285 -14.42 -5.59 2.37
N ASP A 286 -15.48 -5.59 1.55
CA ASP A 286 -15.39 -5.45 0.08
C ASP A 286 -14.75 -4.12 -0.34
N GLN A 287 -14.81 -3.11 0.54
CA GLN A 287 -14.05 -1.88 0.43
C GLN A 287 -13.21 -1.69 1.70
N VAL A 288 -11.94 -1.35 1.52
CA VAL A 288 -11.08 -0.96 2.64
C VAL A 288 -11.02 0.57 2.65
N SER A 289 -11.32 1.20 3.78
CA SER A 289 -11.10 2.63 3.93
C SER A 289 -10.48 2.96 5.28
N VAL A 290 -9.58 3.94 5.28
CA VAL A 290 -8.90 4.44 6.47
C VAL A 290 -9.04 5.96 6.47
N GLN A 291 -9.63 6.50 7.52
CA GLN A 291 -9.73 7.94 7.75
C GLN A 291 -8.93 8.27 9.00
N LEU A 292 -7.95 9.15 8.88
CA LEU A 292 -7.12 9.63 9.97
C LEU A 292 -7.24 11.15 10.06
N GLY A 293 -7.20 11.70 11.25
CA GLY A 293 -7.20 13.14 11.41
C GLY A 293 -6.77 13.56 12.81
N ALA A 294 -6.08 14.69 12.89
CA ALA A 294 -5.73 15.32 14.15
C ALA A 294 -6.08 16.81 14.15
N SER A 295 -6.62 17.31 15.26
CA SER A 295 -6.96 18.74 15.42
C SER A 295 -5.76 19.71 15.35
N ALA A 296 -4.55 19.17 15.43
CA ALA A 296 -3.29 19.88 15.29
C ALA A 296 -2.27 18.95 14.63
N SER A 297 -1.20 19.53 14.04
CA SER A 297 -0.10 18.74 13.48
C SER A 297 0.53 17.84 14.54
N SER A 298 0.56 16.55 14.26
CA SER A 298 1.10 15.51 15.13
C SER A 298 1.83 14.47 14.28
N THR A 299 2.93 13.92 14.76
CA THR A 299 3.48 12.68 14.22
C THR A 299 2.65 11.52 14.76
N ALA A 300 2.28 10.59 13.88
CA ALA A 300 1.56 9.37 14.23
C ALA A 300 2.46 8.16 13.96
N ASP A 301 2.77 7.39 14.98
CA ASP A 301 3.49 6.11 14.88
C ASP A 301 2.53 4.97 15.20
N ILE A 302 2.24 4.16 14.18
CA ILE A 302 1.24 3.11 14.18
C ILE A 302 1.99 1.78 14.19
N LEU A 303 1.67 0.91 15.15
CA LEU A 303 2.10 -0.48 15.18
C LEU A 303 0.86 -1.37 15.11
N PHE A 304 0.82 -2.26 14.13
CA PHE A 304 -0.19 -3.29 13.97
C PHE A 304 0.48 -4.66 13.99
N VAL A 305 -0.04 -5.58 14.80
CA VAL A 305 0.45 -6.96 14.88
C VAL A 305 -0.72 -7.92 14.70
N ASP A 306 -0.62 -8.77 13.69
CA ASP A 306 -1.54 -9.89 13.47
C ASP A 306 -0.86 -11.21 13.88
N HIS A 307 -1.37 -11.77 14.98
CA HIS A 307 -0.90 -13.02 15.58
C HIS A 307 -1.61 -14.25 15.02
N SER A 308 -2.55 -14.10 14.07
CA SER A 308 -3.23 -15.22 13.42
C SER A 308 -2.30 -16.05 12.52
N GLN A 309 -1.16 -15.48 12.12
CA GLN A 309 -0.13 -16.11 11.30
C GLN A 309 1.11 -16.48 12.13
N ALA A 310 1.87 -17.47 11.65
CA ALA A 310 3.13 -17.87 12.24
C ALA A 310 4.27 -17.81 11.19
N PRO A 311 5.25 -16.89 11.32
CA PRO A 311 5.35 -15.85 12.37
C PRO A 311 4.24 -14.80 12.28
N ALA A 312 4.04 -14.04 13.36
CA ALA A 312 3.09 -12.93 13.38
C ALA A 312 3.48 -11.88 12.33
N GLN A 313 2.48 -11.31 11.66
CA GLN A 313 2.70 -10.21 10.73
C GLN A 313 2.79 -8.91 11.53
N VAL A 314 3.84 -8.15 11.31
CA VAL A 314 4.07 -6.87 11.99
C VAL A 314 4.08 -5.77 10.93
N VAL A 315 3.27 -4.74 11.11
CA VAL A 315 3.24 -3.56 10.24
C VAL A 315 3.47 -2.34 11.11
N THR A 316 4.45 -1.51 10.74
CA THR A 316 4.66 -0.20 11.33
C THR A 316 4.38 0.88 10.29
N ALA A 317 3.72 1.97 10.67
CA ALA A 317 3.55 3.13 9.82
C ALA A 317 3.82 4.41 10.62
N LEU A 318 4.78 5.19 10.14
CA LEU A 318 5.08 6.53 10.62
C LEU A 318 4.48 7.54 9.66
N ILE A 319 3.64 8.44 10.15
CA ILE A 319 3.11 9.58 9.41
C ILE A 319 3.62 10.85 10.09
N ASP A 320 4.51 11.57 9.42
CA ASP A 320 4.99 12.86 9.91
C ASP A 320 4.05 13.99 9.47
N GLN A 321 3.71 14.87 10.42
CA GLN A 321 2.68 15.90 10.25
C GLN A 321 1.32 15.36 9.76
N LEU A 322 0.72 14.45 10.52
CA LEU A 322 -0.63 13.95 10.30
C LEU A 322 -1.60 15.13 10.05
N PRO A 323 -2.30 15.16 8.90
CA PRO A 323 -3.14 16.28 8.53
C PRO A 323 -4.46 16.26 9.31
N THR A 324 -5.22 17.35 9.24
CA THR A 324 -6.53 17.43 9.94
C THR A 324 -7.56 16.44 9.42
N ALA A 325 -7.42 16.03 8.16
CA ALA A 325 -8.12 14.91 7.56
C ALA A 325 -7.20 14.24 6.54
N LEU A 326 -7.16 12.92 6.56
CA LEU A 326 -6.53 12.02 5.61
C LEU A 326 -7.53 10.90 5.35
N ASN A 327 -7.86 10.64 4.09
CA ASN A 327 -8.66 9.49 3.70
C ASN A 327 -7.88 8.66 2.71
N LEU A 328 -7.82 7.37 2.98
CA LEU A 328 -7.37 6.31 2.10
C LEU A 328 -8.57 5.42 1.81
N SER A 329 -8.78 5.05 0.56
CA SER A 329 -9.83 4.10 0.19
C SER A 329 -9.37 3.20 -0.93
N LEU A 330 -9.49 1.88 -0.73
CA LEU A 330 -9.30 0.88 -1.76
C LEU A 330 -10.67 0.38 -2.21
N ALA A 331 -11.00 0.64 -3.47
CA ALA A 331 -12.21 0.15 -4.11
C ALA A 331 -11.85 -0.90 -5.17
N GLU A 332 -12.64 -1.96 -5.25
CA GLU A 332 -12.59 -2.93 -6.35
C GLU A 332 -13.82 -2.74 -7.26
N SER A 333 -13.59 -2.67 -8.57
CA SER A 333 -14.62 -2.60 -9.59
C SER A 333 -15.26 -3.98 -9.83
N PRO A 334 -16.46 -4.05 -10.45
CA PRO A 334 -17.05 -5.33 -10.87
C PRO A 334 -16.16 -6.15 -11.80
N GLU A 335 -15.26 -5.50 -12.54
CA GLU A 335 -14.31 -6.11 -13.46
C GLU A 335 -13.04 -6.65 -12.74
N GLY A 336 -12.88 -6.38 -11.44
CA GLY A 336 -11.75 -6.79 -10.62
C GLY A 336 -10.59 -5.77 -10.59
N ASP A 337 -10.73 -4.65 -11.28
CA ASP A 337 -9.75 -3.56 -11.22
C ASP A 337 -9.82 -2.87 -9.86
N ARG A 338 -8.67 -2.53 -9.28
CA ARG A 338 -8.56 -1.94 -7.95
C ARG A 338 -8.09 -0.51 -8.04
N THR A 339 -8.66 0.38 -7.23
CA THR A 339 -8.23 1.77 -7.13
C THR A 339 -8.03 2.15 -5.68
N LEU A 340 -6.79 2.47 -5.32
CA LEU A 340 -6.43 3.15 -4.08
C LEU A 340 -6.52 4.65 -4.30
N SER A 341 -7.35 5.33 -3.52
CA SER A 341 -7.45 6.80 -3.51
C SER A 341 -6.93 7.33 -2.18
N TYR A 342 -6.16 8.41 -2.26
CA TYR A 342 -5.64 9.17 -1.13
C TYR A 342 -6.14 10.61 -1.24
N SER A 343 -6.58 11.17 -0.12
CA SER A 343 -6.87 12.60 0.02
C SER A 343 -6.44 13.13 1.38
N GLY A 344 -5.63 14.17 1.41
CA GLY A 344 -5.18 14.88 2.59
C GLY A 344 -5.72 16.31 2.62
N SER A 345 -6.01 16.84 3.80
CA SER A 345 -6.37 18.26 3.98
C SER A 345 -5.19 19.23 3.76
N GLN A 346 -3.97 18.69 3.75
CA GLN A 346 -2.69 19.36 3.51
C GLN A 346 -1.66 18.30 3.08
N ASP A 347 -0.52 18.76 2.58
CA ASP A 347 0.61 17.88 2.24
C ASP A 347 1.12 17.14 3.49
N VAL A 348 1.66 15.94 3.27
CA VAL A 348 2.27 15.11 4.32
C VAL A 348 3.76 14.99 4.06
N ASP A 349 4.58 15.32 5.05
CA ASP A 349 6.04 15.37 4.90
C ASP A 349 6.63 13.98 4.63
N LEU A 350 6.17 12.98 5.39
CA LEU A 350 6.66 11.60 5.32
C LEU A 350 5.56 10.62 5.67
N ILE A 351 5.41 9.57 4.86
CA ILE A 351 4.79 8.31 5.26
C ILE A 351 5.84 7.22 5.07
N HIS A 352 6.21 6.54 6.16
CA HIS A 352 7.13 5.42 6.14
C HIS A 352 6.43 4.18 6.69
N ILE A 353 6.30 3.14 5.86
CA ILE A 353 5.65 1.89 6.20
C ILE A 353 6.69 0.78 6.16
N THR A 354 6.78 -0.01 7.22
CA THR A 354 7.53 -1.27 7.20
C THR A 354 6.59 -2.42 7.54
N ALA A 355 6.81 -3.57 6.91
CA ALA A 355 6.08 -4.78 7.25
C ALA A 355 7.00 -6.00 7.23
N ASP A 356 6.86 -6.85 8.23
CA ASP A 356 7.50 -8.16 8.35
C ASP A 356 6.43 -9.26 8.37
N GLY A 357 6.76 -10.44 7.87
CA GLY A 357 5.85 -11.58 7.81
C GLY A 357 4.80 -11.51 6.69
N VAL A 358 4.95 -10.63 5.70
CA VAL A 358 3.97 -10.38 4.61
C VAL A 358 3.97 -11.42 3.48
N GLY A 359 4.34 -12.66 3.78
CA GLY A 359 4.51 -13.72 2.78
C GLY A 359 3.28 -13.90 1.89
N GLY A 360 3.49 -14.07 0.59
CA GLY A 360 2.42 -14.34 -0.37
C GLY A 360 1.78 -13.10 -1.00
N LEU A 361 2.02 -11.89 -0.49
CA LEU A 361 1.54 -10.65 -1.14
C LEU A 361 2.39 -10.28 -2.37
N PHE A 362 3.70 -10.44 -2.29
CA PHE A 362 4.66 -10.04 -3.34
C PHE A 362 5.66 -11.16 -3.64
N GLY A 363 5.17 -12.26 -4.20
CA GLY A 363 6.02 -13.42 -4.52
C GLY A 363 6.66 -14.00 -3.25
N SER A 364 7.99 -14.04 -3.21
CA SER A 364 8.75 -14.62 -2.08
C SER A 364 9.23 -13.59 -1.05
N ALA A 365 8.90 -12.31 -1.21
CA ALA A 365 9.27 -11.25 -0.27
C ALA A 365 8.58 -11.45 1.09
N SER A 366 9.33 -11.22 2.17
CA SER A 366 8.83 -11.26 3.55
C SER A 366 8.92 -9.91 4.27
N ILE A 367 9.66 -8.96 3.69
CA ILE A 367 9.88 -7.60 4.18
C ILE A 367 9.35 -6.63 3.13
N VAL A 368 8.60 -5.63 3.60
CA VAL A 368 8.24 -4.42 2.84
C VAL A 368 8.82 -3.23 3.60
N ASP A 369 9.43 -2.31 2.87
CA ASP A 369 9.79 -0.97 3.36
C ASP A 369 9.40 0.03 2.27
N LEU A 370 8.47 0.92 2.58
CA LEU A 370 7.92 1.92 1.68
C LEU A 370 8.04 3.30 2.31
N GLU A 371 8.75 4.20 1.65
CA GLU A 371 8.89 5.59 2.02
C GLU A 371 8.27 6.48 0.94
N LEU A 372 7.37 7.36 1.36
CA LEU A 372 6.77 8.42 0.55
C LEU A 372 7.09 9.76 1.21
N ALA A 373 7.76 10.66 0.48
CA ALA A 373 8.15 11.96 1.01
C ALA A 373 7.50 13.10 0.21
N GLN A 374 7.09 14.16 0.93
CA GLN A 374 6.40 15.33 0.39
C GLN A 374 5.18 14.93 -0.46
N ILE A 375 4.24 14.26 0.19
CA ILE A 375 3.05 13.68 -0.43
C ILE A 375 2.02 14.79 -0.64
N PRO A 376 1.55 15.00 -1.88
CA PRO A 376 0.56 16.03 -2.18
C PRO A 376 -0.81 15.66 -1.62
N THR A 377 -1.71 16.64 -1.54
CA THR A 377 -3.08 16.46 -1.01
C THR A 377 -3.95 15.41 -1.72
N SER A 378 -3.58 14.92 -2.90
CA SER A 378 -4.32 13.89 -3.62
C SER A 378 -3.42 12.92 -4.35
N MET A 379 -3.77 11.65 -4.34
CA MET A 379 -3.11 10.62 -5.14
C MET A 379 -4.14 9.52 -5.46
N SER A 380 -4.06 8.95 -6.65
CA SER A 380 -4.80 7.74 -7.01
C SER A 380 -3.85 6.73 -7.64
N LEU A 381 -4.01 5.47 -7.25
CA LEU A 381 -3.29 4.34 -7.81
C LEU A 381 -4.31 3.29 -8.26
N SER A 382 -4.38 3.07 -9.56
CA SER A 382 -5.26 2.08 -10.17
C SER A 382 -4.45 0.90 -10.69
N PHE A 383 -4.97 -0.31 -10.49
CA PHE A 383 -4.42 -1.57 -10.96
C PHE A 383 -5.49 -2.31 -11.76
N GLY A 384 -5.20 -2.56 -13.03
CA GLY A 384 -6.05 -3.36 -13.90
C GLY A 384 -5.75 -4.85 -13.74
N THR A 385 -6.77 -5.70 -13.92
CA THR A 385 -6.62 -7.16 -13.93
C THR A 385 -5.69 -7.69 -15.02
N ALA A 386 -5.49 -6.91 -16.08
CA ALA A 386 -4.55 -7.21 -17.17
C ALA A 386 -3.08 -6.87 -16.84
N GLY A 387 -2.80 -6.36 -15.64
CA GLY A 387 -1.46 -5.89 -15.23
C GLY A 387 -1.17 -4.45 -15.66
N ASP A 388 -2.18 -3.72 -16.12
CA ASP A 388 -2.11 -2.27 -16.34
C ASP A 388 -2.05 -1.56 -14.98
N PHE A 389 -1.33 -0.45 -14.89
CA PHE A 389 -1.29 0.36 -13.68
C PHE A 389 -1.25 1.85 -14.00
N ASP A 390 -1.80 2.68 -13.12
CA ASP A 390 -1.78 4.15 -13.24
C ASP A 390 -1.69 4.77 -11.84
N LEU A 391 -0.57 5.44 -11.57
CA LEU A 391 -0.34 6.26 -10.39
C LEU A 391 -0.40 7.73 -10.82
N ASP A 392 -1.38 8.48 -10.33
CA ASP A 392 -1.60 9.90 -10.62
C ASP A 392 -1.64 10.71 -9.31
N LEU A 393 -0.86 11.79 -9.26
CA LEU A 393 -0.74 12.68 -8.10
C LEU A 393 -1.60 13.96 -8.21
N GLY A 394 -2.51 14.03 -9.19
CA GLY A 394 -3.47 15.13 -9.32
C GLY A 394 -2.84 16.45 -9.79
N GLY A 395 -1.62 16.41 -10.35
CA GLY A 395 -0.92 17.54 -10.96
C GLY A 395 0.27 18.08 -10.16
N ASP A 396 0.35 17.75 -8.87
CA ASP A 396 1.48 18.09 -8.00
C ASP A 396 2.60 17.03 -8.07
N ASP A 397 3.79 17.41 -7.58
CA ASP A 397 4.97 16.54 -7.55
C ASP A 397 5.08 15.84 -6.18
N LEU A 398 5.24 14.52 -6.18
CA LEU A 398 5.73 13.78 -5.01
C LEU A 398 7.24 14.01 -4.87
N GLY A 399 7.71 14.33 -3.66
CA GLY A 399 9.14 14.51 -3.38
C GLY A 399 9.96 13.30 -3.81
N HIS A 400 9.68 12.14 -3.23
CA HIS A 400 10.09 10.85 -3.77
C HIS A 400 9.24 9.69 -3.25
N ILE A 401 9.26 8.60 -4.00
CA ILE A 401 8.87 7.26 -3.56
C ILE A 401 10.11 6.38 -3.51
N GLU A 402 10.30 5.65 -2.42
CA GLU A 402 11.29 4.60 -2.29
C GLU A 402 10.61 3.34 -1.74
N ALA A 403 10.75 2.23 -2.47
CA ALA A 403 10.17 0.95 -2.08
C ALA A 403 11.25 -0.12 -2.07
N LEU A 404 11.14 -1.04 -1.12
CA LEU A 404 11.91 -2.27 -1.01
C LEU A 404 10.95 -3.41 -0.66
N LEU A 405 10.98 -4.45 -1.48
CA LEU A 405 10.36 -5.74 -1.24
C LEU A 405 11.50 -6.76 -1.20
N SER A 406 11.70 -7.45 -0.08
CA SER A 406 12.86 -8.32 0.10
C SER A 406 12.56 -9.54 0.96
N ASN A 407 13.26 -10.64 0.71
CA ASN A 407 13.46 -11.74 1.69
C ASN A 407 14.94 -11.95 2.04
N GLY A 408 15.79 -11.01 1.59
CA GLY A 408 17.24 -11.05 1.73
C GLY A 408 17.78 -9.73 2.29
N PRO A 409 19.00 -9.32 1.90
CA PRO A 409 19.59 -8.07 2.37
C PRO A 409 18.79 -6.83 1.92
N ASP A 410 18.97 -5.73 2.65
CA ASP A 410 18.52 -4.40 2.23
C ASP A 410 19.46 -3.87 1.12
N ILE A 411 19.03 -3.98 -0.13
CA ILE A 411 19.72 -3.42 -1.30
C ILE A 411 18.80 -2.37 -1.91
N ARG A 412 19.21 -1.11 -1.83
CA ARG A 412 18.45 0.03 -2.36
C ARG A 412 19.11 0.65 -3.58
N VAL A 413 18.33 1.43 -4.33
CA VAL A 413 18.87 2.34 -5.34
C VAL A 413 19.80 3.35 -4.64
N PRO A 414 21.05 3.55 -5.10
CA PRO A 414 21.96 4.48 -4.43
C PRO A 414 21.42 5.92 -4.40
N ALA A 415 21.69 6.62 -3.31
CA ALA A 415 21.25 8.01 -3.13
C ALA A 415 21.68 8.92 -4.29
N GLY A 416 20.76 9.80 -4.71
CA GLY A 416 20.97 10.71 -5.85
C GLY A 416 20.76 10.08 -7.22
N MET A 417 20.25 8.84 -7.27
CA MET A 417 19.77 8.20 -8.49
C MET A 417 18.32 7.76 -8.32
N ASP A 418 17.58 7.79 -9.41
CA ASP A 418 16.29 7.12 -9.54
C ASP A 418 16.51 5.79 -10.27
N GLY A 419 15.58 4.86 -10.14
CA GLY A 419 15.73 3.56 -10.78
C GLY A 419 14.95 2.44 -10.15
N VAL A 420 15.20 1.24 -10.69
CA VAL A 420 14.65 -0.02 -10.23
C VAL A 420 15.77 -1.07 -10.21
N THR A 421 15.86 -1.83 -9.13
CA THR A 421 16.68 -3.04 -9.08
C THR A 421 15.80 -4.24 -8.75
N LEU A 422 15.81 -5.24 -9.62
CA LEU A 422 15.24 -6.56 -9.39
C LEU A 422 16.39 -7.58 -9.31
N LEU A 423 16.48 -8.30 -8.20
CA LEU A 423 17.41 -9.40 -8.00
C LEU A 423 16.61 -10.62 -7.55
N GLU A 424 16.46 -11.58 -8.46
CA GLU A 424 15.78 -12.85 -8.21
C GLU A 424 16.77 -14.00 -8.41
N VAL A 425 17.37 -14.48 -7.32
CA VAL A 425 18.33 -15.59 -7.33
C VAL A 425 17.95 -16.61 -6.25
N PRO A 426 18.48 -17.84 -6.27
CA PRO A 426 18.07 -18.88 -5.32
C PRO A 426 18.25 -18.44 -3.86
N GLY A 427 17.12 -18.29 -3.16
CA GLY A 427 17.09 -17.85 -1.75
C GLY A 427 17.21 -16.33 -1.54
N THR A 428 17.12 -15.51 -2.59
CA THR A 428 17.10 -14.05 -2.47
C THR A 428 16.23 -13.44 -3.56
N SER A 429 15.17 -12.77 -3.14
CA SER A 429 14.28 -11.96 -3.96
C SER A 429 14.31 -10.54 -3.41
N ILE A 430 14.68 -9.60 -4.26
CA ILE A 430 14.74 -8.18 -3.94
C ILE A 430 14.17 -7.40 -5.11
N LEU A 431 13.19 -6.56 -4.83
CA LEU A 431 12.72 -5.51 -5.71
C LEU A 431 12.84 -4.18 -4.95
N THR A 432 13.68 -3.28 -5.44
CA THR A 432 13.74 -1.90 -4.96
C THR A 432 13.45 -0.94 -6.09
N ALA A 433 12.74 0.14 -5.79
CA ALA A 433 12.49 1.23 -6.70
C ALA A 433 12.65 2.56 -5.97
N ARG A 434 13.24 3.55 -6.65
CA ARG A 434 13.29 4.93 -6.18
C ARG A 434 12.97 5.86 -7.34
N ILE A 435 12.00 6.76 -7.14
CA ILE A 435 11.65 7.77 -8.14
C ILE A 435 11.42 9.09 -7.42
N SER A 436 12.11 10.13 -7.85
CA SER A 436 12.00 11.48 -7.28
C SER A 436 11.16 12.39 -8.18
N GLY A 437 10.45 13.34 -7.58
CA GLY A 437 9.67 14.34 -8.31
C GLY A 437 8.60 13.72 -9.20
N LEU A 438 7.98 12.62 -8.78
CA LEU A 438 7.02 11.92 -9.59
C LEU A 438 5.74 12.76 -9.74
N LYS A 439 5.10 12.74 -10.92
CA LYS A 439 3.75 13.27 -11.15
C LYS A 439 2.77 12.19 -11.54
N ARG A 440 3.19 11.35 -12.49
CA ARG A 440 2.40 10.25 -13.00
C ARG A 440 3.27 9.11 -13.48
N VAL A 441 2.83 7.89 -13.23
CA VAL A 441 3.36 6.69 -13.89
C VAL A 441 2.19 5.88 -14.38
N ALA A 442 2.13 5.57 -15.67
CA ALA A 442 1.15 4.64 -16.21
C ALA A 442 1.85 3.55 -17.00
N ALA A 443 1.45 2.29 -16.85
CA ALA A 443 1.87 1.24 -17.76
C ALA A 443 0.69 0.41 -18.24
N GLN A 444 0.86 -0.11 -19.45
CA GLN A 444 -0.07 -1.00 -20.13
C GLN A 444 0.69 -2.24 -20.59
N GLN A 445 0.06 -3.41 -20.54
CA GLN A 445 0.71 -4.67 -20.96
C GLN A 445 0.48 -5.02 -22.43
N ALA A 446 -0.60 -4.53 -23.04
CA ALA A 446 -0.99 -4.91 -24.40
C ALA A 446 -1.52 -3.73 -25.23
N PRO A 447 -0.67 -3.04 -26.02
CA PRO A 447 0.77 -3.26 -26.16
C PRO A 447 1.53 -2.84 -24.89
N LEU A 448 2.76 -3.31 -24.73
CA LEU A 448 3.60 -2.88 -23.61
C LEU A 448 3.90 -1.39 -23.78
N ALA A 449 3.40 -0.57 -22.86
CA ALA A 449 3.64 0.87 -22.85
C ALA A 449 3.91 1.35 -21.44
N LEU A 450 4.78 2.35 -21.30
CA LEU A 450 5.10 3.05 -20.06
C LEU A 450 5.10 4.54 -20.35
N GLU A 451 4.34 5.29 -19.56
CA GLU A 451 4.36 6.73 -19.46
C GLU A 451 4.88 7.11 -18.09
N LEU A 452 5.87 8.00 -18.07
CA LEU A 452 6.43 8.56 -16.86
C LEU A 452 6.50 10.07 -16.99
N ASP A 453 5.80 10.76 -16.09
CA ASP A 453 5.98 12.17 -15.86
C ASP A 453 6.64 12.38 -14.49
N SER A 454 7.84 12.96 -14.51
CA SER A 454 8.59 13.29 -13.31
C SER A 454 9.43 14.55 -13.53
N VAL A 455 9.91 15.16 -12.43
CA VAL A 455 10.88 16.23 -12.49
C VAL A 455 12.17 15.70 -13.14
N ALA A 456 12.54 16.28 -14.28
CA ALA A 456 13.75 15.91 -14.98
C ALA A 456 15.00 16.20 -14.14
N GLY A 457 16.03 15.35 -14.29
CA GLY A 457 17.39 15.69 -13.85
C GLY A 457 18.17 14.57 -13.19
N ASN A 458 17.51 13.60 -12.58
CA ASN A 458 18.22 12.50 -11.90
C ASN A 458 18.64 11.41 -12.89
N PRO A 459 19.85 10.85 -12.75
CA PRO A 459 20.23 9.62 -13.45
C PRO A 459 19.24 8.51 -13.11
N PHE A 460 18.85 7.75 -14.13
CA PHE A 460 17.89 6.67 -13.99
C PHE A 460 18.56 5.33 -14.31
N ARG A 461 18.50 4.37 -13.39
CA ARG A 461 19.15 3.05 -13.55
C ARG A 461 18.15 1.92 -13.39
N VAL A 462 18.15 1.01 -14.36
CA VAL A 462 17.44 -0.28 -14.26
C VAL A 462 18.47 -1.37 -14.15
N GLU A 463 18.36 -2.22 -13.13
CA GLU A 463 19.14 -3.44 -13.00
C GLU A 463 18.20 -4.61 -12.75
N LEU A 464 18.20 -5.58 -13.66
CA LEU A 464 17.49 -6.83 -13.52
C LEU A 464 18.53 -7.93 -13.45
N ARG A 465 18.43 -8.81 -12.46
CA ARG A 465 19.27 -9.99 -12.29
C ARG A 465 18.38 -11.17 -11.94
N GLU A 466 18.48 -12.24 -12.70
CA GLU A 466 17.63 -13.40 -12.54
C GLU A 466 18.45 -14.69 -12.66
N GLN A 467 18.26 -15.62 -11.73
CA GLN A 467 18.82 -16.96 -11.75
C GLN A 467 17.76 -17.95 -11.26
N ALA A 468 17.19 -18.73 -12.19
CA ALA A 468 16.07 -19.62 -11.89
C ALA A 468 16.39 -20.71 -10.85
N ASP A 469 17.62 -21.24 -10.86
CA ASP A 469 18.11 -22.20 -9.87
C ASP A 469 19.65 -22.11 -9.72
N ALA A 470 20.21 -22.75 -8.68
CA ALA A 470 21.63 -22.63 -8.35
C ALA A 470 22.60 -23.11 -9.43
N ASN A 471 22.12 -23.88 -10.42
CA ASN A 471 22.91 -24.38 -11.54
C ASN A 471 22.60 -23.63 -12.86
N ALA A 472 21.57 -22.80 -12.89
CA ALA A 472 21.24 -21.96 -14.03
C ALA A 472 22.24 -20.80 -14.17
N LYS A 473 22.40 -20.30 -15.39
CA LYS A 473 23.13 -19.07 -15.67
C LYS A 473 22.39 -17.88 -15.07
N GLU A 474 23.07 -17.06 -14.28
CA GLU A 474 22.56 -15.73 -13.91
C GLU A 474 22.47 -14.86 -15.17
N THR A 475 21.27 -14.40 -15.46
CA THR A 475 21.01 -13.41 -16.48
C THR A 475 20.93 -12.03 -15.85
N TYR A 476 21.38 -11.01 -16.57
CA TYR A 476 21.30 -9.63 -16.14
C TYR A 476 20.89 -8.73 -17.30
N THR A 477 20.27 -7.62 -16.95
CA THR A 477 20.04 -6.46 -17.81
C THR A 477 20.27 -5.21 -16.99
N ILE A 478 21.22 -4.37 -17.41
CA ILE A 478 21.57 -3.13 -16.75
C ILE A 478 21.45 -2.01 -17.77
N ALA A 479 20.56 -1.06 -17.52
CA ALA A 479 20.40 0.15 -18.31
C ALA A 479 20.62 1.37 -17.43
N GLN A 480 21.32 2.37 -17.94
CA GLN A 480 21.50 3.64 -17.23
C GLN A 480 21.34 4.81 -18.19
N LEU A 481 20.37 5.65 -17.88
CA LEU A 481 20.10 6.91 -18.54
C LEU A 481 20.73 8.03 -17.73
N SER A 482 21.46 8.93 -18.40
CA SER A 482 22.11 10.08 -17.75
C SER A 482 21.16 10.99 -16.97
N SER A 483 19.93 11.14 -17.45
CA SER A 483 18.85 11.88 -16.80
C SER A 483 17.51 11.48 -17.40
N ILE A 484 16.53 11.16 -16.56
CA ILE A 484 15.15 11.02 -17.02
C ILE A 484 14.61 12.39 -17.43
N GLN A 485 13.80 12.39 -18.48
CA GLN A 485 13.22 13.60 -19.06
C GLN A 485 11.72 13.64 -18.74
N ARG A 486 11.13 14.83 -18.75
CA ARG A 486 9.67 14.97 -18.61
C ARG A 486 8.92 14.29 -19.75
N HIS A 487 7.71 13.83 -19.44
CA HIS A 487 6.82 13.14 -20.38
C HIS A 487 7.54 12.01 -21.14
N THR A 488 8.26 11.15 -20.41
CA THR A 488 8.94 10.02 -21.01
C THR A 488 7.92 8.94 -21.35
N GLU A 489 7.79 8.61 -22.63
CA GLU A 489 6.97 7.52 -23.13
C GLU A 489 7.86 6.44 -23.75
N ILE A 490 7.60 5.18 -23.42
CA ILE A 490 8.20 4.01 -24.05
C ILE A 490 7.07 3.07 -24.47
N SER A 491 7.06 2.61 -25.71
CA SER A 491 6.12 1.57 -26.14
C SER A 491 6.82 0.50 -26.96
N ILE A 492 6.49 -0.76 -26.71
CA ILE A 492 6.92 -1.93 -27.48
C ILE A 492 5.68 -2.62 -28.04
N ASP A 493 5.63 -2.74 -29.36
CA ASP A 493 4.54 -3.35 -30.11
C ASP A 493 5.09 -4.44 -31.02
N GLU A 494 4.61 -5.67 -30.84
CA GLU A 494 5.03 -6.85 -31.63
C GLU A 494 3.99 -7.27 -32.68
N SER A 495 3.16 -6.34 -33.13
CA SER A 495 2.11 -6.60 -34.11
C SER A 495 2.61 -6.77 -35.55
N GLY A 496 1.97 -7.71 -36.27
CA GLY A 496 2.18 -7.89 -37.72
C GLY A 496 3.54 -8.48 -38.10
N GLY A 497 4.17 -9.24 -37.22
CA GLY A 497 5.49 -9.85 -37.46
C GLY A 497 6.65 -8.84 -37.45
N ALA A 498 6.41 -7.67 -36.88
CA ALA A 498 7.39 -6.61 -36.67
C ALA A 498 7.40 -6.25 -35.19
N GLN A 499 8.60 -6.00 -34.66
CA GLN A 499 8.79 -5.40 -33.34
C GLN A 499 9.04 -3.91 -33.53
N ARG A 500 8.25 -3.07 -32.87
CA ARG A 500 8.35 -1.61 -32.90
C ARG A 500 8.60 -1.09 -31.51
N ILE A 501 9.69 -0.35 -31.34
CA ILE A 501 10.04 0.32 -30.10
C ILE A 501 9.94 1.81 -30.37
N ARG A 502 9.13 2.52 -29.59
CA ARG A 502 9.06 3.98 -29.64
C ARG A 502 9.46 4.55 -28.31
N TYR A 503 10.25 5.61 -28.37
CA TYR A 503 10.62 6.45 -27.25
C TYR A 503 10.25 7.89 -27.59
N ARG A 504 9.68 8.60 -26.61
CA ARG A 504 9.45 10.04 -26.66
C ARG A 504 9.75 10.65 -25.29
N ALA A 505 10.20 11.90 -25.32
CA ALA A 505 10.40 12.75 -24.16
C ALA A 505 10.39 14.21 -24.61
N ASP A 506 10.24 15.14 -23.66
CA ASP A 506 10.30 16.58 -23.94
C ASP A 506 11.67 17.01 -24.50
N ASP A 507 12.75 16.42 -23.99
CA ASP A 507 14.12 16.78 -24.30
C ASP A 507 15.01 15.55 -24.52
N ALA A 508 16.24 15.80 -24.97
CA ALA A 508 17.24 14.76 -25.19
C ALA A 508 18.03 14.47 -23.91
N ALA A 509 18.23 13.19 -23.58
CA ALA A 509 19.18 12.81 -22.54
C ALA A 509 20.61 12.80 -23.08
N SER A 510 21.60 13.03 -22.21
CA SER A 510 23.02 13.11 -22.60
C SER A 510 23.59 11.77 -23.06
N SER A 511 23.21 10.68 -22.40
CA SER A 511 23.61 9.32 -22.75
C SER A 511 22.68 8.25 -22.20
N LEU A 512 22.70 7.11 -22.88
CA LEU A 512 22.19 5.82 -22.41
C LEU A 512 23.33 4.79 -22.52
N SER A 513 23.52 3.99 -21.48
CA SER A 513 24.31 2.75 -21.53
C SER A 513 23.42 1.57 -21.23
N PHE A 514 23.67 0.45 -21.91
CA PHE A 514 22.91 -0.79 -21.77
C PHE A 514 23.86 -1.98 -21.80
N ALA A 515 23.63 -2.96 -20.94
CA ALA A 515 24.35 -4.22 -20.91
C ALA A 515 23.37 -5.36 -20.57
N THR A 516 23.46 -6.49 -21.25
CA THR A 516 22.64 -7.68 -20.95
C THR A 516 23.36 -8.96 -21.37
N ASN A 517 23.04 -10.08 -20.75
CA ASN A 517 23.41 -11.43 -21.23
C ASN A 517 22.17 -12.35 -21.34
N THR A 518 20.99 -11.76 -21.49
CA THR A 518 19.71 -12.47 -21.55
C THR A 518 19.56 -13.34 -22.81
N GLY A 519 18.79 -14.42 -22.67
CA GLY A 519 18.66 -15.47 -23.68
C GLY A 519 19.97 -16.23 -23.87
N ASP A 520 20.26 -16.59 -25.11
CA ASP A 520 21.48 -17.33 -25.48
C ASP A 520 22.74 -16.44 -25.55
N ARG A 521 22.63 -15.14 -25.24
CA ARG A 521 23.74 -14.18 -25.37
C ARG A 521 24.81 -14.39 -24.32
N GLU A 522 26.07 -14.30 -24.70
CA GLU A 522 27.17 -14.18 -23.72
C GLU A 522 27.20 -12.78 -23.12
N GLU A 523 27.16 -11.76 -23.98
CA GLU A 523 27.19 -10.36 -23.59
C GLU A 523 26.67 -9.51 -24.75
N MET A 524 25.81 -8.56 -24.44
CA MET A 524 25.45 -7.44 -25.30
C MET A 524 25.71 -6.15 -24.53
N THR A 525 26.46 -5.23 -25.12
CA THR A 525 26.63 -3.86 -24.62
C THR A 525 26.19 -2.89 -25.70
N ALA A 526 25.54 -1.81 -25.30
CA ALA A 526 25.16 -0.72 -26.20
C ALA A 526 25.29 0.64 -25.51
N SER A 527 25.55 1.68 -26.30
CA SER A 527 25.48 3.05 -25.82
C SER A 527 24.95 3.99 -26.90
N ALA A 528 24.21 5.00 -26.46
CA ALA A 528 23.69 6.07 -27.29
C ALA A 528 24.10 7.42 -26.68
N ALA A 529 24.63 8.34 -27.50
CA ALA A 529 24.97 9.69 -27.06
C ALA A 529 24.85 10.71 -28.23
N PRO A 530 23.96 11.72 -28.11
CA PRO A 530 22.90 11.85 -27.11
C PRO A 530 21.80 10.79 -27.31
N VAL A 531 20.85 10.68 -26.38
CA VAL A 531 19.57 10.00 -26.61
C VAL A 531 18.61 11.03 -27.18
N ALA A 532 18.13 10.84 -28.41
CA ALA A 532 17.21 11.77 -29.05
C ALA A 532 15.86 11.81 -28.33
N SER A 533 15.22 12.98 -28.25
CA SER A 533 13.89 13.17 -27.65
C SER A 533 12.77 12.35 -28.31
N SER A 534 13.01 11.83 -29.52
CA SER A 534 12.16 10.81 -30.11
C SER A 534 13.01 9.80 -30.87
N ILE A 535 12.70 8.52 -30.68
CA ILE A 535 13.30 7.38 -31.38
C ILE A 535 12.17 6.42 -31.78
N ASP A 536 12.12 6.03 -33.05
CA ASP A 536 11.25 4.96 -33.56
C ASP A 536 12.16 3.90 -34.20
N ILE A 537 12.16 2.71 -33.63
CA ILE A 537 12.89 1.54 -34.13
C ILE A 537 11.87 0.49 -34.54
N CYS A 538 12.03 -0.08 -35.72
CA CYS A 538 11.25 -1.21 -36.20
C CYS A 538 12.18 -2.28 -36.75
N ALA A 539 12.02 -3.52 -36.31
CA ALA A 539 12.69 -4.70 -36.86
C ALA A 539 11.66 -5.76 -37.26
N ALA A 540 11.83 -6.40 -38.43
CA ALA A 540 10.97 -7.49 -38.88
C ALA A 540 11.79 -8.51 -39.69
N GLY A 541 11.44 -9.79 -39.60
CA GLY A 541 11.99 -10.84 -40.48
C GLY A 541 11.47 -10.76 -41.92
N GLY A 542 10.49 -9.88 -42.18
CA GLY A 542 9.87 -9.65 -43.48
C GLY A 542 9.96 -8.18 -43.92
N THR A 543 8.96 -7.74 -44.71
CA THR A 543 8.81 -6.34 -45.14
C THR A 543 8.13 -5.43 -44.10
N GLY A 544 7.89 -5.91 -42.88
CA GLY A 544 7.02 -5.24 -41.90
C GLY A 544 7.50 -3.86 -41.42
N CYS A 545 8.77 -3.53 -41.63
CA CYS A 545 9.37 -2.27 -41.18
C CYS A 545 9.81 -1.33 -42.30
N THR A 546 9.95 -1.82 -43.53
CA THR A 546 10.46 -1.01 -44.64
C THR A 546 9.36 -0.23 -45.34
N THR A 547 9.67 1.02 -45.71
CA THR A 547 8.79 1.88 -46.51
C THR A 547 8.99 1.74 -48.02
N SER A 548 9.97 0.94 -48.45
CA SER A 548 10.41 0.81 -49.84
C SER A 548 9.39 0.18 -50.81
N GLY A 549 8.41 -0.56 -50.27
CA GLY A 549 7.55 -1.45 -51.05
C GLY A 549 8.29 -2.61 -51.72
N LYS A 550 9.58 -2.82 -51.42
CA LYS A 550 10.37 -3.94 -51.95
C LYS A 550 10.22 -5.16 -51.04
N ALA A 551 10.19 -6.34 -51.66
CA ALA A 551 10.18 -7.60 -50.91
C ALA A 551 11.48 -7.72 -50.11
N ALA A 552 11.36 -8.05 -48.83
CA ALA A 552 12.44 -8.22 -47.87
C ALA A 552 12.17 -9.51 -47.09
N ASN A 553 12.39 -10.65 -47.74
CA ASN A 553 12.12 -11.96 -47.14
C ASN A 553 13.17 -12.37 -46.08
N THR A 554 14.29 -11.66 -46.00
CA THR A 554 15.34 -11.90 -45.00
C THR A 554 15.15 -10.99 -43.79
N GLY A 555 14.81 -9.72 -44.03
CA GLY A 555 14.44 -8.80 -42.96
C GLY A 555 14.39 -7.35 -43.40
N SER A 556 13.71 -6.55 -42.59
CA SER A 556 13.71 -5.09 -42.68
C SER A 556 13.98 -4.47 -41.32
N PHE A 557 14.70 -3.34 -41.33
CA PHE A 557 15.10 -2.60 -40.16
C PHE A 557 14.95 -1.11 -40.43
N ARG A 558 14.33 -0.39 -39.50
CA ARG A 558 14.12 1.05 -39.61
C ARG A 558 14.42 1.73 -38.29
N VAL A 559 15.14 2.85 -38.34
CA VAL A 559 15.45 3.72 -37.20
C VAL A 559 15.25 5.16 -37.62
N ILE A 560 14.44 5.90 -36.86
CA ILE A 560 14.23 7.33 -37.04
C ILE A 560 14.43 8.00 -35.70
N THR A 561 15.20 9.09 -35.67
CA THR A 561 15.42 9.87 -34.46
C THR A 561 15.19 11.35 -34.71
N SER A 562 14.73 12.09 -33.68
CA SER A 562 14.50 13.54 -33.79
C SER A 562 15.78 14.33 -34.09
N GLN A 563 16.92 13.80 -33.65
CA GLN A 563 18.26 14.37 -33.83
C GLN A 563 19.31 13.26 -34.02
N PRO A 564 20.50 13.58 -34.57
CA PRO A 564 21.56 12.58 -34.74
C PRO A 564 21.97 11.92 -33.42
N VAL A 565 22.02 10.58 -33.41
CA VAL A 565 22.45 9.76 -32.28
C VAL A 565 23.69 8.98 -32.67
N ASN A 566 24.74 8.99 -31.85
CA ASN A 566 25.85 8.06 -32.01
C ASN A 566 25.57 6.78 -31.26
N LEU A 567 25.44 5.68 -31.99
CA LEU A 567 25.23 4.35 -31.44
C LEU A 567 26.51 3.54 -31.47
N ASN A 568 26.83 2.92 -30.34
CA ASN A 568 27.77 1.82 -30.25
C ASN A 568 27.03 0.59 -29.74
N LEU A 569 27.34 -0.57 -30.30
CA LEU A 569 26.76 -1.82 -29.88
C LEU A 569 27.76 -2.94 -30.11
N ARG A 570 27.77 -3.91 -29.22
CA ARG A 570 28.48 -5.17 -29.36
C ARG A 570 27.61 -6.25 -28.75
N ASP A 571 27.04 -7.12 -29.58
CA ASP A 571 26.23 -8.27 -29.20
C ASP A 571 26.99 -9.54 -29.59
N CYS A 572 27.22 -10.42 -28.62
CA CYS A 572 27.95 -11.68 -28.76
C CYS A 572 27.09 -12.85 -28.25
N ASP A 573 26.84 -13.83 -29.12
CA ASP A 573 26.01 -14.99 -28.77
C ASP A 573 26.78 -16.13 -28.08
N THR A 574 28.12 -16.06 -28.06
CA THR A 574 28.97 -17.14 -27.52
C THR A 574 30.18 -16.58 -26.81
N ALA A 575 30.77 -17.37 -25.90
CA ALA A 575 32.00 -17.02 -25.18
C ALA A 575 33.18 -16.65 -26.11
N SER A 576 33.21 -17.18 -27.35
CA SER A 576 34.24 -16.86 -28.34
C SER A 576 33.88 -15.66 -29.23
N CYS A 577 32.67 -15.09 -29.09
CA CYS A 577 32.06 -14.11 -30.01
C CYS A 577 32.19 -14.55 -31.49
N GLY A 578 32.02 -15.86 -31.77
CA GLY A 578 32.05 -16.38 -33.14
C GLY A 578 30.92 -15.81 -34.00
N ASN A 579 29.77 -15.57 -33.35
CA ASN A 579 28.69 -14.73 -33.85
C ASN A 579 28.76 -13.40 -33.10
N GLU A 580 28.88 -12.29 -33.83
CA GLU A 580 29.03 -10.94 -33.27
C GLU A 580 28.28 -9.93 -34.14
N LEU A 581 27.43 -9.10 -33.55
CA LEU A 581 27.00 -7.84 -34.15
C LEU A 581 27.73 -6.69 -33.46
N ARG A 582 28.35 -5.80 -34.23
CA ARG A 582 29.08 -4.65 -33.73
C ARG A 582 28.73 -3.39 -34.51
N LEU A 583 28.27 -2.36 -33.81
CA LEU A 583 28.11 -1.01 -34.32
C LEU A 583 29.20 -0.13 -33.69
N THR A 584 29.88 0.70 -34.48
CA THR A 584 30.97 1.56 -34.00
C THR A 584 30.77 2.97 -34.50
N ASN A 585 30.50 3.89 -33.56
CA ASN A 585 30.23 5.31 -33.81
C ASN A 585 29.22 5.53 -34.92
N LEU A 586 28.16 4.71 -34.95
CA LEU A 586 27.14 4.76 -35.98
C LEU A 586 26.25 5.97 -35.71
N ASN A 587 26.49 7.07 -36.42
CA ASN A 587 25.72 8.30 -36.32
C ASN A 587 24.47 8.17 -37.20
N ILE A 588 23.30 8.04 -36.57
CA ILE A 588 22.03 7.82 -37.27
C ILE A 588 21.07 8.96 -36.96
N ARG A 589 20.38 9.42 -38.00
CA ARG A 589 19.14 10.20 -37.87
C ARG A 589 17.95 9.50 -38.54
N HIS A 590 18.22 8.87 -39.68
CA HIS A 590 17.26 8.04 -40.40
C HIS A 590 18.04 6.90 -41.05
N LEU A 591 17.57 5.68 -40.86
CA LEU A 591 18.00 4.50 -41.58
C LEU A 591 16.77 3.64 -41.86
N ASP A 592 16.48 3.34 -43.11
CA ASP A 592 15.53 2.31 -43.51
C ASP A 592 16.27 1.33 -44.42
N LEU A 593 16.28 0.06 -44.03
CA LEU A 593 17.05 -1.01 -44.63
C LEU A 593 16.12 -2.20 -44.89
N ALA A 594 16.16 -2.72 -46.11
CA ALA A 594 15.47 -3.94 -46.48
C ALA A 594 16.42 -4.90 -47.19
N ILE A 595 16.44 -6.15 -46.74
CA ILE A 595 17.31 -7.20 -47.27
C ILE A 595 16.45 -8.34 -47.77
N ASN A 596 16.76 -8.78 -49.00
CA ASN A 596 16.16 -9.94 -49.62
C ASN A 596 17.28 -10.86 -50.10
N ILE A 597 17.30 -12.08 -49.60
CA ILE A 597 18.20 -13.13 -50.04
C ILE A 597 17.32 -14.32 -50.39
N SER A 598 17.48 -14.83 -51.60
CA SER A 598 16.79 -16.01 -52.07
C SER A 598 17.79 -16.99 -52.67
N GLU A 599 17.60 -18.26 -52.34
CA GLU A 599 18.30 -19.33 -53.05
C GLU A 599 17.69 -19.47 -54.44
N ASN A 600 18.54 -19.52 -55.47
CA ASN A 600 18.09 -19.75 -56.84
C ASN A 600 17.86 -21.26 -57.05
N CYS A 601 16.89 -21.83 -56.35
CA CYS A 601 16.56 -23.25 -56.48
C CYS A 601 15.53 -23.45 -57.58
N THR A 602 15.88 -24.29 -58.56
CA THR A 602 14.91 -24.81 -59.54
C THR A 602 14.31 -26.11 -59.02
N ILE A 603 13.17 -26.53 -59.58
CA ILE A 603 12.51 -27.83 -59.35
C ILE A 603 13.43 -29.06 -59.56
N PHE A 604 14.62 -28.88 -60.15
CA PHE A 604 15.62 -29.93 -60.39
C PHE A 604 16.90 -29.80 -59.55
N GLY A 605 16.85 -29.02 -58.46
CA GLY A 605 17.99 -28.81 -57.55
C GLY A 605 18.55 -27.39 -57.60
N CYS A 606 19.27 -27.01 -56.55
CA CYS A 606 19.89 -25.70 -56.39
C CYS A 606 21.20 -25.65 -57.20
N ILE A 607 21.10 -25.26 -58.47
CA ILE A 607 22.27 -25.14 -59.35
C ILE A 607 22.88 -23.74 -59.15
N THR A 608 23.71 -23.64 -58.11
CA THR A 608 24.81 -22.68 -57.90
C THR A 608 24.51 -21.19 -58.19
N GLY A 609 23.77 -20.55 -57.28
CA GLY A 609 23.96 -19.12 -57.02
C GLY A 609 22.86 -18.50 -56.15
N SER A 610 23.22 -17.48 -55.39
CA SER A 610 22.24 -16.66 -54.66
C SER A 610 21.75 -15.50 -55.53
N LYS A 611 20.49 -15.13 -55.34
CA LYS A 611 19.92 -13.86 -55.81
C LYS A 611 19.52 -13.05 -54.59
N GLY A 612 19.59 -11.74 -54.70
CA GLY A 612 19.12 -10.91 -53.61
C GLY A 612 19.13 -9.43 -53.95
N SER A 613 18.67 -8.65 -52.98
CA SER A 613 18.67 -7.21 -53.05
C SER A 613 18.81 -6.56 -51.68
N ILE A 614 19.42 -5.39 -51.67
CA ILE A 614 19.46 -4.48 -50.53
C ILE A 614 18.82 -3.17 -50.97
N TRP A 615 17.90 -2.66 -50.16
CA TRP A 615 17.40 -1.31 -50.28
C TRP A 615 17.82 -0.51 -49.06
N LEU A 616 18.26 0.73 -49.26
CA LEU A 616 18.80 1.59 -48.21
C LEU A 616 18.36 3.04 -48.43
N ASP A 617 17.78 3.64 -47.40
CA ASP A 617 17.37 5.04 -47.37
C ASP A 617 17.82 5.70 -46.06
N THR A 618 18.40 6.91 -46.17
CA THR A 618 18.72 7.75 -45.01
C THR A 618 17.93 9.05 -45.03
N ASP A 619 16.94 9.18 -45.91
CA ASP A 619 16.14 10.39 -46.12
C ASP A 619 17.02 11.63 -46.29
N ASN A 620 18.12 11.47 -47.02
CA ASN A 620 19.13 12.51 -47.25
C ASN A 620 19.81 13.06 -45.98
N HIS A 621 19.68 12.38 -44.85
CA HIS A 621 20.46 12.60 -43.63
C HIS A 621 21.82 11.89 -43.71
N ASN A 622 22.80 12.47 -43.02
CA ASN A 622 24.12 11.86 -42.90
C ASN A 622 24.01 10.56 -42.10
N LEU A 623 24.68 9.52 -42.59
CA LEU A 623 24.96 8.29 -41.87
C LEU A 623 26.49 8.13 -41.86
N THR A 624 27.10 8.01 -40.68
CA THR A 624 28.55 7.80 -40.54
C THR A 624 28.84 6.70 -39.53
N GLY A 625 30.04 6.12 -39.56
CA GLY A 625 30.46 5.07 -38.63
C GLY A 625 30.53 3.72 -39.32
N GLY A 626 30.29 2.64 -38.60
CA GLY A 626 30.27 1.32 -39.23
C GLY A 626 29.48 0.29 -38.46
N PHE A 627 29.13 -0.77 -39.15
CA PHE A 627 28.54 -1.96 -38.58
C PHE A 627 29.27 -3.20 -39.10
N ARG A 628 29.29 -4.24 -38.27
CA ARG A 628 29.80 -5.55 -38.61
C ARG A 628 28.88 -6.59 -38.00
N SER A 629 28.34 -7.47 -38.82
CA SER A 629 27.70 -8.71 -38.38
C SER A 629 28.62 -9.86 -38.78
N ARG A 630 28.88 -10.78 -37.86
CA ARG A 630 29.60 -12.02 -38.10
C ARG A 630 28.73 -13.18 -37.65
N SER A 631 28.62 -14.18 -38.50
CA SER A 631 28.08 -15.49 -38.16
C SER A 631 28.76 -16.56 -39.00
N SER A 632 28.54 -17.83 -38.65
CA SER A 632 29.03 -18.97 -39.45
C SER A 632 28.56 -18.91 -40.91
N ASP A 633 27.35 -18.38 -41.12
CA ASP A 633 26.65 -18.45 -42.41
C ASP A 633 26.60 -17.09 -43.11
N PHE A 634 26.88 -16.00 -42.40
CA PHE A 634 26.70 -14.64 -42.92
C PHE A 634 27.59 -13.63 -42.19
N ASN A 635 28.46 -12.94 -42.91
CA ASN A 635 29.25 -11.84 -42.40
C ASN A 635 28.98 -10.59 -43.23
N VAL A 636 28.63 -9.47 -42.61
CA VAL A 636 28.49 -8.17 -43.30
C VAL A 636 29.34 -7.15 -42.59
N ASN A 637 30.00 -6.29 -43.32
CA ASN A 637 30.80 -5.20 -42.78
C ASN A 637 30.56 -3.95 -43.62
N GLY A 638 29.90 -2.95 -43.05
CA GLY A 638 29.68 -1.66 -43.69
C GLY A 638 30.37 -0.54 -42.93
N VAL A 639 31.00 0.37 -43.66
CA VAL A 639 31.57 1.61 -43.12
C VAL A 639 31.05 2.77 -43.95
N PHE A 640 30.53 3.78 -43.25
CA PHE A 640 29.98 4.99 -43.83
C PHE A 640 30.89 6.16 -43.50
N GLY A 641 31.51 6.72 -44.54
CA GLY A 641 32.36 7.91 -44.44
C GLY A 641 31.56 9.18 -44.22
N SER A 642 32.28 10.28 -43.98
CA SER A 642 31.66 11.59 -43.79
C SER A 642 30.83 12.00 -45.01
N GLY A 643 29.57 12.37 -44.78
CA GLY A 643 28.67 12.88 -45.83
C GLY A 643 27.99 11.80 -46.66
N PHE A 644 28.10 10.52 -46.29
CA PHE A 644 27.27 9.47 -46.90
C PHE A 644 25.79 9.76 -46.63
N LYS A 645 25.03 9.81 -47.72
CA LYS A 645 23.60 10.07 -47.76
C LYS A 645 23.01 9.25 -48.88
N THR A 646 21.82 8.71 -48.66
CA THR A 646 21.10 7.93 -49.63
C THR A 646 19.63 8.28 -49.58
N ASN A 647 18.98 8.19 -50.74
CA ASN A 647 17.54 8.37 -50.87
C ASN A 647 17.04 7.30 -51.84
N ASN A 648 16.22 6.38 -51.33
CA ASN A 648 15.61 5.30 -52.11
C ASN A 648 16.61 4.48 -52.97
N ARG A 649 17.77 4.10 -52.43
CA ARG A 649 18.76 3.34 -53.21
C ARG A 649 18.48 1.85 -53.15
N TYR A 650 18.46 1.22 -54.32
CA TYR A 650 18.18 -0.21 -54.49
C TYR A 650 19.33 -0.88 -55.23
N VAL A 651 19.86 -1.94 -54.63
CA VAL A 651 20.91 -2.79 -55.17
C VAL A 651 20.35 -4.19 -55.33
N SER A 652 20.54 -4.81 -56.48
CA SER A 652 20.16 -6.21 -56.71
C SER A 652 21.29 -6.97 -57.38
N TRP A 653 21.44 -8.24 -57.04
CA TRP A 653 22.41 -9.14 -57.67
C TRP A 653 21.74 -10.43 -58.12
N ASN A 654 22.30 -11.03 -59.16
CA ASN A 654 21.83 -12.30 -59.72
C ASN A 654 23.02 -13.24 -60.00
N ASN A 655 22.82 -14.54 -59.76
CA ASN A 655 23.75 -15.63 -60.11
C ASN A 655 25.15 -15.54 -59.48
N PHE A 656 25.22 -15.40 -58.14
CA PHE A 656 26.50 -15.33 -57.45
C PHE A 656 27.17 -16.70 -57.30
N ILE A 657 28.33 -16.90 -57.95
CA ILE A 657 29.07 -18.19 -57.94
C ILE A 657 30.01 -18.26 -56.72
N PRO A 658 30.12 -19.40 -56.00
CA PRO A 658 30.82 -19.54 -54.71
C PRO A 658 32.33 -19.23 -54.57
N SER A 659 32.98 -18.51 -55.49
CA SER A 659 34.45 -18.41 -55.53
C SER A 659 35.04 -17.02 -55.78
N LYS A 660 34.25 -15.94 -55.65
CA LYS A 660 34.72 -14.56 -55.89
C LYS A 660 34.42 -13.63 -54.71
N SER A 661 35.23 -12.58 -54.59
CA SER A 661 35.07 -11.47 -53.63
C SER A 661 34.95 -10.13 -54.37
N GLY A 662 34.33 -9.15 -53.72
CA GLY A 662 34.31 -7.75 -54.15
C GLY A 662 33.74 -6.84 -53.06
N SER A 663 33.93 -5.53 -53.21
CA SER A 663 33.48 -4.49 -52.28
C SER A 663 32.82 -3.35 -53.04
N ILE A 664 31.74 -2.78 -52.51
CA ILE A 664 31.19 -1.53 -53.05
C ILE A 664 31.93 -0.39 -52.36
N SER A 665 32.90 0.23 -53.03
CA SER A 665 33.55 1.46 -52.52
C SER A 665 32.89 2.69 -53.14
N CYS A 666 32.28 3.50 -52.30
CA CYS A 666 31.99 4.88 -52.62
C CYS A 666 33.21 5.72 -52.19
N GLY A 667 33.60 6.74 -52.97
CA GLY A 667 34.69 7.63 -52.57
C GLY A 667 34.53 8.17 -51.14
N SER A 668 35.60 8.73 -50.54
CA SER A 668 35.62 9.27 -49.16
C SER A 668 35.52 8.25 -48.00
N GLY A 669 35.92 7.00 -48.22
CA GLY A 669 36.06 6.00 -47.15
C GLY A 669 34.77 5.22 -46.83
N THR A 670 33.75 5.32 -47.67
CA THR A 670 32.51 4.56 -47.56
C THR A 670 32.63 3.23 -48.29
N PHE A 671 32.32 2.11 -47.64
CA PHE A 671 32.24 0.82 -48.29
C PHE A 671 31.23 -0.13 -47.63
N LEU A 672 30.74 -1.10 -48.41
CA LEU A 672 29.91 -2.20 -47.93
C LEU A 672 30.46 -3.53 -48.46
N ASP A 673 30.82 -4.42 -47.54
CA ASP A 673 31.26 -5.80 -47.79
C ASP A 673 30.19 -6.76 -47.26
N VAL A 674 29.67 -7.66 -48.10
CA VAL A 674 28.69 -8.68 -47.70
C VAL A 674 29.27 -10.05 -48.03
N THR A 675 29.32 -10.96 -47.08
CA THR A 675 29.83 -12.34 -47.20
C THR A 675 28.76 -13.33 -46.73
N VAL A 676 28.41 -14.31 -47.53
CA VAL A 676 27.39 -15.33 -47.29
C VAL A 676 28.04 -16.70 -47.43
N ILE A 677 28.09 -17.51 -46.36
CA ILE A 677 28.66 -18.87 -46.33
C ILE A 677 30.10 -18.88 -46.89
N GLY A 678 30.90 -17.89 -46.50
CA GLY A 678 32.26 -17.69 -47.00
C GLY A 678 32.39 -17.07 -48.40
N ILE A 679 31.29 -16.64 -49.03
CA ILE A 679 31.23 -16.08 -50.39
C ILE A 679 30.90 -14.58 -50.33
N THR A 680 31.74 -13.69 -50.86
CA THR A 680 31.52 -12.23 -50.76
C THR A 680 30.82 -11.66 -52.00
N ILE A 681 29.80 -10.82 -51.82
CA ILE A 681 28.99 -10.20 -52.88
C ILE A 681 29.70 -8.96 -53.43
N ASP A 682 30.20 -9.08 -54.65
CA ASP A 682 30.64 -7.98 -55.51
C ASP A 682 29.43 -7.36 -56.23
N VAL A 683 29.14 -6.09 -55.97
CA VAL A 683 28.17 -5.34 -56.77
C VAL A 683 28.91 -4.27 -57.55
N SER A 684 29.41 -4.65 -58.73
CA SER A 684 29.91 -3.69 -59.69
C SER A 684 28.75 -3.13 -60.53
N GLY A 685 28.56 -1.80 -60.47
CA GLY A 685 27.64 -1.07 -61.36
C GLY A 685 26.43 -0.39 -60.73
N LEU A 686 26.50 0.08 -59.48
CA LEU A 686 25.35 0.71 -58.81
C LEU A 686 25.66 2.07 -58.18
N TYR A 687 24.79 3.04 -58.49
CA TYR A 687 24.73 4.39 -57.93
C TYR A 687 24.28 4.40 -56.46
N LEU A 688 24.99 3.69 -55.58
CA LEU A 688 24.90 3.91 -54.13
C LEU A 688 25.57 5.23 -53.74
N CYS A 689 26.52 5.65 -54.57
CA CYS A 689 27.08 6.99 -54.69
C CYS A 689 26.55 7.60 -56.01
#